data_AF-A0A965QUL9-F1
#
_entry.id   AF-A0A965QUL9-F1
#
_cell.length_a   1.000
_cell.length_b   1.000
_cell.length_c   1.000
_cell.angle_alpha   90.00
_cell.angle_beta   90.00
_cell.angle_gamma   90.00
#
_symmetry.space_group_name_H-M   'P 1'
#
loop_
_entity.id
_entity.type
_entity.pdbx_description
1 polymer ?
#
loop_
_entity_poly.entity_id
_entity_poly.type
_entity_poly.pdbx_seq_one_letter_code
_entity_poly.pdbx_strand_id
1 'polypeptide(L)'
;MAIALLWIGGVASAGPVSFNGSSTYTQDFQTLIGSANGTGTTLPATTMTEITGISTITNGSSAVGGWYLYGTIASKAGLGNGSGTTGYLGELFDSAATPGRALGSLATGSSIGNFGVVLQNTSGGAINNAAVAFDAVMNRNPSTTANTYTFGYYTSSTAPVTSSSTAAGTFGLSSASTNAALNFTTPTTGTGAPGTQAAITPLFKFASPTSNITGLNWANNDYLYLFWKDPDESGNDAAAGIDNFSFSQLAARNLTWNVAGSGTWDTTTANWTTGSGSTTFSNAADNVFFSNTTGGTITLSGTLTPLSTTIDAASGTYTFSAATPGTDKISGTTGITKNGAGIAVFTTANNYTGGTAVNAGTVRISADGQLGTGAVSVNGGTLESTASGATTLTTALVVGSSGGTINTGGQDLTISSTSGVGGVLTKTGAGRLTLSGAITSNAGAGYGVAAGSVQLGTDATSTGVYKVFSSGTLTGNLIISGVQRFDVNSGATLSGPGRLQFPATGALISTTSGDTGGTISAEIALNSGNAAFTPGSWSGTTYTPGSFVTTIGATKGATTSVTNTLTVGVISGTADVDISNNSSTGGGGGITILNGASTYTGNTTINTNAPDVAGTANIKLGVTNALPSTTGVIVGTRTGVGTPILDMNGKNQQVAYLADGANVTIAKFLTITNAANSGSVLTIGGSVTPGTAFSGKITDGTNGGTVQVVKAGSSSQTLSGASTYSGGTSITAGTLVAGNVAAFGTGAVSVAGGTLDLGGFNVANAVTMNGGSLANAAAFSGALAIGGQVALTGTTAAFKKWRVLESQGAAKIKLTRKLLAKDEYERYGEVIG
;
A
#
# COMPACT_ATOMS: atom_id res chain seq x y z
N MET A 1 16.92 32.01 68.95
CA MET A 1 15.99 30.89 68.76
C MET A 1 15.66 30.76 67.29
N ALA A 2 16.18 29.73 66.63
CA ALA A 2 15.58 29.08 65.46
C ALA A 2 16.48 27.86 65.17
N ILE A 3 16.06 26.70 65.68
CA ILE A 3 16.71 25.41 65.47
C ILE A 3 16.43 25.00 64.03
N ALA A 4 17.45 25.00 63.18
CA ALA A 4 17.38 24.36 61.87
C ALA A 4 17.50 22.84 62.10
N LEU A 5 16.36 22.16 62.00
CA LEU A 5 16.24 20.72 62.07
C LEU A 5 16.97 20.12 60.86
N LEU A 6 18.08 19.43 61.12
CA LEU A 6 18.84 18.67 60.12
C LEU A 6 17.99 17.49 59.65
N TRP A 7 17.39 17.61 58.46
CA TRP A 7 16.70 16.51 57.80
C TRP A 7 17.77 15.55 57.25
N ILE A 8 18.04 14.48 58.01
CA ILE A 8 18.79 13.31 57.54
C ILE A 8 17.99 12.67 56.41
N GLY A 9 18.44 12.87 55.17
CA GLY A 9 17.85 12.25 53.99
C GLY A 9 17.88 10.74 54.12
N GLY A 10 16.71 10.12 54.08
CA GLY A 10 16.59 8.68 53.87
C GLY A 10 17.25 8.33 52.53
N VAL A 11 18.07 7.28 52.53
CA VAL A 11 18.56 6.64 51.30
C VAL A 11 17.35 6.30 50.43
N ALA A 12 17.27 6.88 49.23
CA ALA A 12 16.22 6.58 48.27
C ALA A 12 16.23 5.07 47.96
N SER A 13 15.05 4.45 47.89
CA SER A 13 14.90 3.05 47.52
C SER A 13 15.47 2.83 46.12
N ALA A 14 16.30 1.79 45.92
CA ALA A 14 16.93 1.55 44.62
C ALA A 14 15.91 1.09 43.56
N GLY A 15 14.78 0.52 43.99
CA GLY A 15 13.69 0.07 43.13
C GLY A 15 13.97 -1.27 42.46
N PRO A 16 13.03 -1.79 41.64
CA PRO A 16 13.18 -3.06 40.92
C PRO A 16 14.44 -3.13 40.07
N VAL A 17 14.99 -4.34 39.91
CA VAL A 17 16.16 -4.58 39.06
C VAL A 17 15.76 -4.45 37.58
N SER A 18 16.34 -3.50 36.86
CA SER A 18 16.15 -3.40 35.40
C SER A 18 16.83 -4.56 34.67
N PHE A 19 16.06 -5.35 33.92
CA PHE A 19 16.56 -6.52 33.18
C PHE A 19 16.39 -6.35 31.67
N ASN A 20 17.52 -6.23 30.96
CA ASN A 20 17.55 -5.94 29.52
C ASN A 20 17.42 -7.18 28.61
N GLY A 21 17.28 -8.39 29.17
CA GLY A 21 17.17 -9.63 28.39
C GLY A 21 18.47 -10.19 27.80
N SER A 22 19.56 -9.41 27.79
CA SER A 22 20.82 -9.80 27.13
C SER A 22 21.91 -10.25 28.10
N SER A 23 21.94 -9.69 29.31
CA SER A 23 22.92 -10.01 30.35
C SER A 23 22.30 -10.86 31.45
N THR A 24 23.05 -11.82 31.97
CA THR A 24 22.65 -12.53 33.20
C THR A 24 22.70 -11.55 34.37
N TYR A 25 21.61 -11.46 35.13
CA TYR A 25 21.60 -10.76 36.40
C TYR A 25 22.13 -11.71 37.48
N THR A 26 23.06 -11.24 38.30
CA THR A 26 23.65 -12.02 39.40
C THR A 26 23.62 -11.25 40.71
N GLN A 27 23.39 -11.94 41.82
CA GLN A 27 23.50 -11.38 43.17
C GLN A 27 24.15 -12.40 44.12
N ASP A 28 25.28 -12.03 44.72
CA ASP A 28 26.09 -12.87 45.61
C ASP A 28 25.99 -12.46 47.10
N PHE A 29 25.17 -11.46 47.44
CA PHE A 29 24.92 -10.94 48.80
C PHE A 29 26.12 -10.60 49.70
N GLN A 30 27.37 -10.76 49.25
CA GLN A 30 28.59 -10.54 50.03
C GLN A 30 28.76 -9.08 50.47
N THR A 31 28.04 -8.15 49.83
CA THR A 31 28.03 -6.71 50.14
C THR A 31 27.05 -6.31 51.24
N LEU A 32 26.18 -7.22 51.71
CA LEU A 32 25.29 -6.95 52.83
C LEU A 32 26.10 -6.70 54.10
N ILE A 33 25.71 -5.73 54.93
CA ILE A 33 26.36 -5.38 56.20
C ILE A 33 25.28 -4.94 57.18
N GLY A 34 24.59 -5.89 57.81
CA GLY A 34 23.72 -5.52 58.93
C GLY A 34 24.49 -5.16 60.20
N SER A 35 23.77 -4.60 61.17
CA SER A 35 24.37 -4.01 62.37
C SER A 35 23.81 -4.53 63.71
N ALA A 36 22.78 -5.38 63.71
CA ALA A 36 22.21 -5.98 64.93
C ALA A 36 21.59 -7.38 64.71
N ASN A 37 21.96 -8.34 65.57
CA ASN A 37 21.46 -9.73 65.56
C ASN A 37 20.08 -9.83 66.27
N GLY A 38 19.07 -10.36 65.59
CA GLY A 38 17.78 -10.76 66.18
C GLY A 38 16.91 -9.65 66.80
N THR A 39 17.24 -8.36 66.64
CA THR A 39 16.52 -7.21 67.23
C THR A 39 16.17 -6.11 66.21
N GLY A 40 16.13 -6.47 64.92
CA GLY A 40 16.08 -5.49 63.82
C GLY A 40 14.75 -4.75 63.60
N THR A 41 14.68 -4.01 62.50
CA THR A 41 13.56 -3.14 62.11
C THR A 41 12.24 -3.93 62.04
N THR A 42 11.16 -3.45 62.65
CA THR A 42 9.85 -4.10 62.53
C THR A 42 9.28 -3.89 61.12
N LEU A 43 9.05 -4.98 60.40
CA LEU A 43 8.32 -5.00 59.14
C LEU A 43 6.82 -5.05 59.43
N PRO A 44 6.00 -4.14 58.87
CA PRO A 44 4.56 -4.24 58.96
C PRO A 44 4.05 -5.52 58.28
N ALA A 45 2.96 -6.08 58.80
CA ALA A 45 2.32 -7.23 58.18
C ALA A 45 1.87 -6.90 56.75
N THR A 46 2.07 -7.85 55.84
CA THR A 46 1.68 -7.79 54.43
C THR A 46 2.27 -6.64 53.63
N THR A 47 3.42 -6.10 54.04
CA THR A 47 4.07 -4.98 53.36
C THR A 47 5.37 -5.44 52.68
N MET A 48 5.56 -5.10 51.40
CA MET A 48 6.86 -5.25 50.74
C MET A 48 7.81 -4.15 51.20
N THR A 49 8.97 -4.53 51.70
CA THR A 49 10.02 -3.58 52.12
C THR A 49 11.30 -3.90 51.38
N GLU A 50 11.83 -2.94 50.62
CA GLU A 50 13.11 -3.10 49.92
C GLU A 50 14.27 -3.09 50.93
N ILE A 51 15.24 -3.99 50.74
CA ILE A 51 16.36 -4.17 51.68
C ILE A 51 17.15 -2.87 51.87
N THR A 52 17.35 -2.08 50.81
CA THR A 52 18.11 -0.82 50.88
C THR A 52 17.47 0.24 51.78
N GLY A 53 16.17 0.12 52.07
CA GLY A 53 15.44 1.01 52.98
C GLY A 53 15.45 0.57 54.44
N ILE A 54 16.08 -0.57 54.76
CA ILE A 54 16.09 -1.16 56.11
C ILE A 54 17.36 -0.70 56.84
N SER A 55 17.22 0.19 57.82
CA SER A 55 18.36 0.79 58.54
C SER A 55 19.26 -0.21 59.26
N THR A 56 18.74 -1.40 59.58
CA THR A 56 19.47 -2.49 60.25
C THR A 56 20.21 -3.44 59.30
N ILE A 57 20.03 -3.27 57.98
CA ILE A 57 20.71 -4.01 56.91
C ILE A 57 21.33 -2.96 55.97
N THR A 58 22.56 -2.54 56.25
CA THR A 58 23.27 -1.53 55.45
C THR A 58 24.15 -2.15 54.37
N ASN A 59 24.34 -1.50 53.23
CA ASN A 59 25.18 -2.02 52.13
C ASN A 59 26.60 -1.42 52.16
N GLY A 60 27.60 -2.26 51.98
CA GLY A 60 28.94 -1.81 51.60
C GLY A 60 28.97 -1.46 50.12
N SER A 61 28.97 -0.15 49.79
CA SER A 61 29.19 0.52 48.49
C SER A 61 28.47 0.02 47.19
N SER A 62 27.83 -1.15 47.14
CA SER A 62 27.03 -1.65 46.01
C SER A 62 25.67 -2.11 46.53
N ALA A 63 24.58 -1.47 46.10
CA ALA A 63 23.25 -1.71 46.63
C ALA A 63 22.66 -3.06 46.15
N VAL A 64 22.19 -3.90 47.09
CA VAL A 64 21.28 -5.05 46.85
C VAL A 64 19.88 -4.51 46.53
N GLY A 65 19.80 -3.68 45.48
CA GLY A 65 18.58 -3.05 45.01
C GLY A 65 17.63 -4.06 44.36
N GLY A 66 16.33 -3.82 44.48
CA GLY A 66 15.29 -4.66 43.90
C GLY A 66 15.05 -5.98 44.63
N TRP A 67 15.70 -6.20 45.77
CA TRP A 67 15.41 -7.30 46.69
C TRP A 67 14.53 -6.82 47.85
N TYR A 68 13.54 -7.62 48.19
CA TYR A 68 12.48 -7.27 49.11
C TYR A 68 12.26 -8.33 50.18
N LEU A 69 11.77 -7.88 51.33
CA LEU A 69 11.23 -8.71 52.40
C LEU A 69 9.72 -8.46 52.51
N TYR A 70 8.95 -9.52 52.77
CA TYR A 70 7.50 -9.46 52.93
C TYR A 70 7.08 -10.33 54.11
N GLY A 71 6.70 -9.72 55.23
CA GLY A 71 6.13 -10.46 56.36
C GLY A 71 4.66 -10.77 56.10
N THR A 72 4.21 -12.01 56.27
CA THR A 72 2.76 -12.34 56.26
C THR A 72 2.08 -11.85 57.55
N ILE A 73 2.85 -11.78 58.64
CA ILE A 73 2.53 -11.10 59.89
C ILE A 73 3.55 -9.99 60.16
N ALA A 74 3.31 -9.18 61.19
CA ALA A 74 4.30 -8.21 61.64
C ALA A 74 5.57 -8.96 62.06
N SER A 75 6.67 -8.72 61.35
CA SER A 75 7.90 -9.54 61.43
C SER A 75 9.11 -8.66 61.70
N LYS A 76 10.27 -9.27 61.99
CA LYS A 76 11.53 -8.54 62.19
C LYS A 76 12.43 -8.64 60.96
N ALA A 77 12.98 -7.51 60.50
CA ALA A 77 14.03 -7.47 59.49
C ALA A 77 15.40 -7.23 60.13
N GLY A 78 16.36 -8.12 59.93
CA GLY A 78 17.67 -7.94 60.53
C GLY A 78 18.68 -9.01 60.12
N LEU A 79 19.73 -9.11 60.93
CA LEU A 79 20.77 -10.13 60.80
C LEU A 79 20.46 -11.35 61.67
N GLY A 80 20.89 -12.52 61.20
CA GLY A 80 21.09 -13.68 62.06
C GLY A 80 22.41 -14.38 61.79
N ASN A 81 23.14 -14.69 62.86
CA ASN A 81 24.37 -15.50 62.87
C ASN A 81 24.11 -16.98 63.18
N GLY A 82 22.84 -17.40 63.22
CA GLY A 82 22.43 -18.75 63.60
C GLY A 82 22.41 -19.04 65.11
N SER A 83 22.83 -18.11 66.00
CA SER A 83 22.84 -18.34 67.46
C SER A 83 21.59 -17.88 68.21
N GLY A 84 20.73 -17.09 67.58
CA GLY A 84 19.49 -16.56 68.17
C GLY A 84 18.28 -17.46 67.91
N THR A 85 17.28 -17.42 68.80
CA THR A 85 16.00 -18.14 68.66
C THR A 85 14.83 -17.26 68.18
N THR A 86 15.05 -15.95 68.03
CA THR A 86 14.06 -15.01 67.52
C THR A 86 13.99 -15.07 66.00
N GLY A 87 12.80 -15.27 65.42
CA GLY A 87 12.63 -15.28 63.98
C GLY A 87 12.87 -13.92 63.31
N TYR A 88 13.35 -13.95 62.07
CA TYR A 88 13.68 -12.77 61.28
C TYR A 88 13.63 -13.07 59.78
N LEU A 89 13.46 -12.02 58.98
CA LEU A 89 13.68 -12.01 57.54
C LEU A 89 14.90 -11.11 57.26
N GLY A 90 15.82 -11.52 56.39
CA GLY A 90 16.95 -10.66 56.05
C GLY A 90 18.26 -11.42 55.90
N GLU A 91 19.34 -10.81 56.37
CA GLU A 91 20.68 -11.29 56.11
C GLU A 91 21.05 -12.45 57.04
N LEU A 92 21.55 -13.54 56.45
CA LEU A 92 22.29 -14.59 57.13
C LEU A 92 23.77 -14.29 56.99
N PHE A 93 24.52 -14.45 58.09
CA PHE A 93 25.98 -14.35 58.04
C PHE A 93 26.63 -15.43 58.90
N ASP A 94 27.90 -15.71 58.62
CA ASP A 94 28.75 -16.54 59.46
C ASP A 94 29.86 -15.73 60.14
N SER A 95 30.54 -16.35 61.11
CA SER A 95 31.62 -15.71 61.87
C SER A 95 33.02 -16.06 61.34
N ALA A 96 33.17 -16.43 60.07
CA ALA A 96 34.45 -16.79 59.49
C ALA A 96 35.33 -15.54 59.30
N ALA A 97 36.63 -15.74 59.06
CA ALA A 97 37.57 -14.63 58.80
C ALA A 97 37.17 -13.79 57.58
N THR A 98 36.56 -14.43 56.58
CA THR A 98 35.84 -13.81 55.46
C THR A 98 34.37 -14.21 55.53
N PRO A 99 33.51 -13.40 56.19
CA PRO A 99 32.14 -13.80 56.43
C PRO A 99 31.39 -14.12 55.14
N GLY A 100 30.82 -15.32 55.04
CA GLY A 100 29.80 -15.63 54.05
C GLY A 100 28.51 -14.90 54.40
N ARG A 101 27.79 -14.41 53.38
CA ARG A 101 26.51 -13.72 53.53
C ARG A 101 25.48 -14.25 52.56
N ALA A 102 24.23 -14.26 52.98
CA ALA A 102 23.11 -14.74 52.18
C ALA A 102 21.83 -14.01 52.56
N LEU A 103 20.82 -14.08 51.70
CA LEU A 103 19.48 -13.56 52.00
C LEU A 103 18.54 -14.71 52.34
N GLY A 104 17.85 -14.62 53.46
CA GLY A 104 16.95 -15.68 53.88
C GLY A 104 16.13 -15.32 55.10
N SER A 105 15.82 -16.34 55.90
CA SER A 105 15.01 -16.16 57.08
C SER A 105 15.20 -17.28 58.10
N LEU A 106 14.67 -16.99 59.29
CA LEU A 106 14.34 -17.96 60.31
C LEU A 106 12.86 -17.72 60.63
N ALA A 107 11.98 -18.58 60.14
CA ALA A 107 10.58 -18.54 60.52
C ALA A 107 10.41 -18.88 62.00
N THR A 108 9.53 -18.13 62.66
CA THR A 108 8.97 -18.46 63.98
C THR A 108 7.56 -17.89 64.04
N GLY A 109 6.72 -18.32 64.99
CA GLY A 109 5.40 -17.69 65.23
C GLY A 109 5.38 -16.16 65.48
N SER A 110 6.54 -15.50 65.52
CA SER A 110 6.73 -14.04 65.62
C SER A 110 7.33 -13.38 64.36
N SER A 111 7.78 -14.15 63.36
CA SER A 111 8.26 -13.68 62.06
C SER A 111 8.04 -14.78 61.02
N ILE A 112 7.11 -14.55 60.09
CA ILE A 112 6.81 -15.47 58.98
C ILE A 112 6.73 -14.63 57.71
N GLY A 113 7.33 -15.08 56.62
CA GLY A 113 7.33 -14.26 55.42
C GLY A 113 8.06 -14.83 54.23
N ASN A 114 8.26 -13.94 53.27
CA ASN A 114 8.87 -14.22 51.99
C ASN A 114 10.03 -13.24 51.79
N PHE A 115 11.05 -13.70 51.08
CA PHE A 115 12.12 -12.85 50.56
C PHE A 115 12.30 -13.14 49.07
N GLY A 116 12.78 -12.16 48.31
CA GLY A 116 12.88 -12.32 46.87
C GLY A 116 13.30 -11.08 46.13
N VAL A 117 13.29 -11.18 44.81
CA VAL A 117 13.69 -10.11 43.88
C VAL A 117 12.51 -9.71 43.00
N VAL A 118 12.45 -8.43 42.65
CA VAL A 118 11.57 -7.92 41.61
C VAL A 118 12.41 -7.39 40.46
N LEU A 119 12.20 -7.94 39.28
CA LEU A 119 12.86 -7.53 38.04
C LEU A 119 11.85 -6.75 37.18
N GLN A 120 12.29 -5.66 36.52
CA GLN A 120 11.50 -4.95 35.52
C GLN A 120 12.05 -5.28 34.12
N ASN A 121 11.17 -5.65 33.19
CA ASN A 121 11.59 -5.96 31.82
C ASN A 121 11.91 -4.66 31.07
N THR A 122 13.16 -4.49 30.67
CA THR A 122 13.63 -3.36 29.86
C THR A 122 14.24 -3.81 28.53
N SER A 123 13.98 -5.05 28.12
CA SER A 123 14.56 -5.67 26.91
C SER A 123 13.99 -5.13 25.59
N GLY A 124 12.91 -4.35 25.64
CA GLY A 124 12.19 -3.88 24.45
C GLY A 124 11.21 -4.90 23.87
N GLY A 125 11.15 -6.12 24.42
CA GLY A 125 10.23 -7.18 23.99
C GLY A 125 9.72 -8.03 25.16
N ALA A 126 8.81 -8.96 24.89
CA ALA A 126 8.33 -9.88 25.92
C ALA A 126 9.35 -11.01 26.17
N ILE A 127 9.56 -11.37 27.44
CA ILE A 127 10.41 -12.48 27.86
C ILE A 127 9.50 -13.61 28.32
N ASN A 128 9.60 -14.77 27.68
CA ASN A 128 8.75 -15.92 28.01
C ASN A 128 9.45 -16.96 28.87
N ASN A 129 10.77 -17.10 28.70
CA ASN A 129 11.53 -18.15 29.33
C ASN A 129 12.82 -17.62 29.94
N ALA A 130 13.09 -18.03 31.17
CA ALA A 130 14.30 -17.67 31.89
C ALA A 130 14.84 -18.86 32.68
N ALA A 131 16.15 -18.88 32.89
CA ALA A 131 16.81 -19.78 33.82
C ALA A 131 17.02 -19.06 35.15
N VAL A 132 16.77 -19.79 36.24
CA VAL A 132 17.04 -19.37 37.61
C VAL A 132 18.02 -20.37 38.22
N ALA A 133 19.05 -19.88 38.88
CA ALA A 133 19.93 -20.70 39.71
C ALA A 133 20.41 -19.94 40.94
N PHE A 134 20.68 -20.64 42.02
CA PHE A 134 21.21 -20.08 43.27
C PHE A 134 21.83 -21.20 44.12
N ASP A 135 22.57 -20.82 45.15
CA ASP A 135 23.05 -21.71 46.20
C ASP A 135 22.14 -21.63 47.42
N ALA A 136 21.64 -22.77 47.90
CA ALA A 136 20.90 -22.83 49.15
C ALA A 136 21.88 -23.04 50.30
N VAL A 137 21.85 -22.13 51.27
CA VAL A 137 22.79 -22.07 52.39
C VAL A 137 22.05 -21.94 53.72
N MET A 138 22.70 -22.36 54.80
CA MET A 138 22.15 -22.25 56.15
C MET A 138 23.23 -21.94 57.18
N ASN A 139 22.85 -21.22 58.24
CA ASN A 139 23.71 -21.02 59.43
C ASN A 139 23.14 -21.63 60.71
N ARG A 140 21.98 -22.31 60.66
CA ARG A 140 21.43 -23.09 61.78
C ARG A 140 20.60 -24.27 61.27
N ASN A 141 20.79 -25.45 61.87
CA ASN A 141 19.95 -26.63 61.61
C ASN A 141 18.57 -26.50 62.27
N PRO A 142 17.56 -27.19 61.72
CA PRO A 142 16.35 -27.48 62.49
C PRO A 142 16.58 -28.58 63.53
N SER A 143 15.66 -28.72 64.50
CA SER A 143 15.78 -29.78 65.52
C SER A 143 15.39 -31.17 64.99
N THR A 144 14.24 -31.29 64.33
CA THR A 144 13.62 -32.58 63.96
C THR A 144 12.86 -32.56 62.63
N THR A 145 12.34 -31.40 62.24
CA THR A 145 11.52 -31.22 61.03
C THR A 145 12.32 -30.47 59.99
N ALA A 146 12.42 -30.97 58.77
CA ALA A 146 13.06 -30.24 57.68
C ALA A 146 12.20 -29.03 57.27
N ASN A 147 12.80 -27.86 57.11
CA ASN A 147 12.11 -26.64 56.67
C ASN A 147 12.18 -26.53 55.16
N THR A 148 11.06 -26.23 54.50
CA THR A 148 11.00 -26.15 53.04
C THR A 148 10.63 -24.76 52.57
N TYR A 149 11.58 -24.13 51.89
CA TYR A 149 11.41 -22.83 51.27
C TYR A 149 10.82 -23.03 49.88
N THR A 150 9.57 -22.59 49.71
CA THR A 150 8.83 -22.79 48.46
C THR A 150 9.01 -21.62 47.51
N PHE A 151 9.41 -21.89 46.27
CA PHE A 151 9.62 -20.89 45.24
C PHE A 151 8.30 -20.52 44.55
N GLY A 152 8.02 -19.22 44.52
CA GLY A 152 6.91 -18.61 43.83
C GLY A 152 7.35 -17.58 42.79
N TYR A 153 6.58 -17.46 41.70
CA TYR A 153 6.78 -16.42 40.71
C TYR A 153 5.48 -15.96 40.05
N TYR A 154 5.45 -14.71 39.57
CA TYR A 154 4.40 -14.18 38.70
C TYR A 154 4.84 -12.89 38.01
N THR A 155 4.17 -12.54 36.91
CA THR A 155 4.34 -11.25 36.21
C THR A 155 3.19 -10.30 36.52
N SER A 156 3.44 -9.00 36.55
CA SER A 156 2.45 -7.98 36.87
C SER A 156 2.84 -6.63 36.26
N SER A 157 1.85 -5.89 35.75
CA SER A 157 2.04 -4.49 35.34
C SER A 157 2.08 -3.52 36.53
N THR A 158 1.70 -3.99 37.72
CA THR A 158 1.79 -3.25 38.98
C THR A 158 3.21 -3.37 39.54
N ALA A 159 3.85 -2.23 39.81
CA ALA A 159 5.15 -2.13 40.48
C ALA A 159 5.06 -2.59 41.95
N PRO A 160 6.19 -2.81 42.64
CA PRO A 160 6.17 -3.19 44.05
C PRO A 160 5.38 -2.22 44.93
N VAL A 161 4.47 -2.77 45.72
CA VAL A 161 3.60 -1.99 46.63
C VAL A 161 4.19 -2.00 48.02
N THR A 162 4.67 -0.84 48.49
CA THR A 162 5.30 -0.67 49.81
C THR A 162 4.30 -0.34 50.93
N SER A 163 3.02 -0.64 50.72
CA SER A 163 1.94 -0.59 51.71
C SER A 163 1.36 -1.98 51.97
N SER A 164 0.61 -2.13 53.07
CA SER A 164 -0.01 -3.40 53.46
C SER A 164 -1.00 -3.89 52.39
N SER A 165 -0.70 -5.03 51.76
CA SER A 165 -1.46 -5.64 50.67
C SER A 165 -1.11 -7.13 50.45
N THR A 166 -2.11 -7.93 50.08
CA THR A 166 -1.95 -9.34 49.64
C THR A 166 -2.22 -9.51 48.13
N ALA A 167 -2.34 -8.40 47.38
CA ALA A 167 -2.67 -8.40 45.96
C ALA A 167 -1.44 -8.37 45.04
N ALA A 168 -1.66 -8.17 43.73
CA ALA A 168 -0.59 -7.96 42.76
C ALA A 168 0.32 -6.80 43.20
N GLY A 169 1.63 -6.96 43.00
CA GLY A 169 2.62 -6.02 43.48
C GLY A 169 3.30 -6.42 44.80
N THR A 170 2.93 -7.55 45.41
CA THR A 170 3.58 -8.11 46.62
C THR A 170 3.88 -9.60 46.52
N PHE A 171 4.76 -10.14 47.36
CA PHE A 171 4.98 -11.59 47.45
C PHE A 171 3.82 -12.37 48.08
N GLY A 172 2.76 -11.69 48.54
CA GLY A 172 1.58 -12.30 49.17
C GLY A 172 0.51 -12.79 48.19
N LEU A 173 0.71 -12.63 46.88
CA LEU A 173 -0.29 -13.00 45.88
C LEU A 173 -0.58 -14.51 45.90
N SER A 174 -1.84 -14.87 46.21
CA SER A 174 -2.27 -16.27 46.35
C SER A 174 -2.26 -17.06 45.04
N SER A 175 -2.35 -16.38 43.89
CA SER A 175 -2.34 -16.98 42.55
C SER A 175 -0.95 -17.07 41.90
N ALA A 176 0.13 -16.86 42.66
CA ALA A 176 1.49 -17.01 42.14
C ALA A 176 1.77 -18.46 41.70
N SER A 177 2.47 -18.62 40.58
CA SER A 177 2.93 -19.93 40.09
C SER A 177 4.09 -20.44 40.96
N THR A 178 4.32 -21.75 40.97
CA THR A 178 5.42 -22.37 41.72
C THR A 178 6.30 -23.22 40.80
N ASN A 179 7.57 -23.40 41.19
CA ASN A 179 8.49 -24.32 40.50
C ASN A 179 9.23 -25.16 41.55
N ALA A 180 8.80 -26.42 41.72
CA ALA A 180 9.32 -27.28 42.77
C ALA A 180 10.82 -27.57 42.66
N ALA A 181 11.41 -27.48 41.45
CA ALA A 181 12.85 -27.65 41.26
C ALA A 181 13.68 -26.46 41.77
N LEU A 182 13.04 -25.33 42.08
CA LEU A 182 13.64 -24.16 42.71
C LEU A 182 13.28 -24.03 44.20
N ASN A 183 12.53 -24.99 44.75
CA ASN A 183 12.39 -25.12 46.20
C ASN A 183 13.71 -25.60 46.80
N PHE A 184 13.94 -25.32 48.06
CA PHE A 184 15.02 -25.95 48.82
C PHE A 184 14.53 -26.36 50.21
N THR A 185 15.00 -27.51 50.66
CA THR A 185 14.63 -28.11 51.94
C THR A 185 15.88 -28.29 52.79
N THR A 186 15.85 -27.78 54.01
CA THR A 186 17.00 -27.84 54.91
C THR A 186 17.25 -29.27 55.39
N PRO A 187 18.50 -29.74 55.45
CA PRO A 187 18.83 -31.02 56.06
C PRO A 187 18.47 -31.06 57.56
N THR A 188 18.05 -32.22 58.07
CA THR A 188 17.91 -32.46 59.51
C THR A 188 19.23 -32.96 60.12
N THR A 189 19.39 -32.83 61.43
CA THR A 189 20.53 -33.44 62.14
C THR A 189 20.65 -34.94 61.81
N GLY A 190 21.86 -35.41 61.47
CA GLY A 190 22.15 -36.82 61.13
C GLY A 190 22.11 -37.20 59.65
N THR A 191 21.80 -36.29 58.72
CA THR A 191 21.74 -36.56 57.26
C THR A 191 22.97 -36.04 56.48
N GLY A 192 24.11 -35.87 57.16
CA GLY A 192 25.31 -35.21 56.60
C GLY A 192 25.39 -33.71 56.91
N ALA A 193 24.37 -33.16 57.57
CA ALA A 193 24.34 -31.80 58.08
C ALA A 193 25.25 -31.61 59.33
N PRO A 194 25.79 -30.41 59.58
CA PRO A 194 26.50 -30.10 60.82
C PRO A 194 25.68 -30.47 62.07
N GLY A 195 26.28 -30.95 63.16
CA GLY A 195 25.54 -31.37 64.35
C GLY A 195 25.14 -30.19 65.23
N THR A 196 23.91 -30.19 65.77
CA THR A 196 23.30 -29.23 66.73
C THR A 196 22.66 -27.97 66.12
N GLN A 197 21.76 -27.31 66.89
CA GLN A 197 21.16 -26.00 66.58
C GLN A 197 22.12 -24.83 66.86
N ALA A 198 23.44 -25.08 66.82
CA ALA A 198 24.44 -24.04 66.97
C ALA A 198 24.62 -23.26 65.66
N ALA A 199 25.20 -22.06 65.77
CA ALA A 199 25.67 -21.29 64.63
C ALA A 199 26.65 -22.12 63.80
N ILE A 200 26.43 -22.17 62.49
CA ILE A 200 27.29 -22.86 61.52
C ILE A 200 28.21 -21.82 60.87
N THR A 201 29.52 -22.04 60.97
CA THR A 201 30.56 -21.18 60.39
C THR A 201 31.64 -22.03 59.70
N PRO A 202 31.92 -21.82 58.39
CA PRO A 202 31.25 -20.90 57.47
C PRO A 202 29.82 -21.35 57.11
N LEU A 203 29.04 -20.52 56.41
CA LEU A 203 27.72 -20.87 55.89
C LEU A 203 27.76 -22.24 55.18
N PHE A 204 26.84 -23.13 55.53
CA PHE A 204 26.79 -24.46 54.96
C PHE A 204 25.91 -24.48 53.71
N LYS A 205 26.54 -24.63 52.55
CA LYS A 205 25.87 -24.87 51.27
C LYS A 205 25.40 -26.32 51.17
N PHE A 206 24.09 -26.53 51.07
CA PHE A 206 23.50 -27.87 51.01
C PHE A 206 22.83 -28.20 49.66
N ALA A 207 22.57 -27.20 48.82
CA ALA A 207 22.09 -27.41 47.45
C ALA A 207 22.51 -26.28 46.50
N SER A 208 22.44 -26.55 45.19
CA SER A 208 22.51 -25.54 44.12
C SER A 208 21.32 -25.70 43.18
N PRO A 209 20.10 -25.29 43.58
CA PRO A 209 18.93 -25.42 42.72
C PRO A 209 19.11 -24.67 41.40
N THR A 210 18.70 -25.31 40.29
CA THR A 210 18.66 -24.71 38.97
C THR A 210 17.46 -25.23 38.19
N SER A 211 16.71 -24.33 37.56
CA SER A 211 15.55 -24.69 36.75
C SER A 211 15.18 -23.57 35.78
N ASN A 212 14.42 -23.94 34.76
CA ASN A 212 13.83 -22.99 33.83
C ASN A 212 12.40 -22.65 34.27
N ILE A 213 12.04 -21.38 34.17
CA ILE A 213 10.66 -20.90 34.21
C ILE A 213 10.24 -20.58 32.77
N THR A 214 9.12 -21.15 32.33
CA THR A 214 8.62 -21.03 30.95
C THR A 214 7.21 -20.48 30.93
N GLY A 215 6.83 -19.84 29.82
CA GLY A 215 5.48 -19.29 29.65
C GLY A 215 5.19 -18.08 30.54
N LEU A 216 6.21 -17.29 30.85
CA LEU A 216 6.09 -16.11 31.71
C LEU A 216 5.16 -15.03 31.14
N ASN A 217 5.13 -14.85 29.82
CA ASN A 217 4.45 -13.71 29.18
C ASN A 217 4.86 -12.36 29.78
N TRP A 218 6.13 -12.21 30.17
CA TRP A 218 6.63 -11.01 30.83
C TRP A 218 6.81 -9.88 29.82
N ALA A 219 5.79 -9.03 29.67
CA ALA A 219 5.78 -7.94 28.70
C ALA A 219 6.83 -6.87 29.01
N ASN A 220 7.20 -6.08 28.00
CA ASN A 220 8.12 -4.95 28.20
C ASN A 220 7.51 -3.93 29.18
N ASN A 221 8.31 -3.43 30.12
CA ASN A 221 7.98 -2.56 31.25
C ASN A 221 7.19 -3.19 32.40
N ASP A 222 6.72 -4.44 32.28
CA ASP A 222 6.11 -5.17 33.40
C ASP A 222 7.17 -5.70 34.38
N TYR A 223 6.70 -6.17 35.54
CA TYR A 223 7.53 -6.66 36.63
C TYR A 223 7.39 -8.17 36.80
N LEU A 224 8.50 -8.86 37.06
CA LEU A 224 8.57 -10.26 37.44
C LEU A 224 8.96 -10.35 38.92
N TYR A 225 8.10 -10.99 39.70
CA TYR A 225 8.31 -11.26 41.11
C TYR A 225 8.82 -12.68 41.26
N LEU A 226 9.99 -12.86 41.87
CA LEU A 226 10.56 -14.17 42.21
C LEU A 226 10.82 -14.19 43.72
N PHE A 227 10.32 -15.20 44.42
CA PHE A 227 10.40 -15.20 45.88
C PHE A 227 10.36 -16.59 46.48
N TRP A 228 10.89 -16.71 47.68
CA TRP A 228 10.84 -17.93 48.49
C TRP A 228 9.99 -17.66 49.71
N LYS A 229 9.03 -18.55 49.97
CA LYS A 229 8.18 -18.51 51.17
C LYS A 229 8.78 -19.41 52.23
N ASP A 230 8.96 -18.87 53.42
CA ASP A 230 9.40 -19.58 54.62
C ASP A 230 8.19 -19.76 55.57
N PRO A 231 7.51 -20.92 55.54
CA PRO A 231 6.45 -21.20 56.49
C PRO A 231 7.03 -21.52 57.88
N ASP A 232 6.27 -21.25 58.95
CA ASP A 232 6.62 -21.70 60.30
C ASP A 232 6.26 -23.19 60.42
N GLU A 233 7.28 -24.06 60.37
CA GLU A 233 7.08 -25.49 60.52
C GLU A 233 7.02 -25.90 62.00
N SER A 234 6.39 -27.05 62.29
CA SER A 234 6.34 -27.53 63.66
C SER A 234 7.73 -27.95 64.15
N GLY A 235 8.26 -27.29 65.17
CA GLY A 235 9.55 -27.61 65.78
C GLY A 235 10.42 -26.37 65.94
N ASN A 236 11.74 -26.57 66.06
CA ASN A 236 12.67 -25.45 65.91
C ASN A 236 13.11 -25.37 64.45
N ASP A 237 12.88 -24.22 63.83
CA ASP A 237 13.17 -23.97 62.43
C ASP A 237 14.66 -23.76 62.15
N ALA A 238 15.05 -24.02 60.91
CA ALA A 238 16.35 -23.69 60.38
C ALA A 238 16.46 -22.19 60.11
N ALA A 239 17.69 -21.67 60.14
CA ALA A 239 17.98 -20.38 59.55
C ALA A 239 18.68 -20.64 58.21
N ALA A 240 17.95 -20.47 57.12
CA ALA A 240 18.40 -20.76 55.77
C ALA A 240 18.03 -19.66 54.76
N GLY A 241 18.70 -19.65 53.63
CA GLY A 241 18.58 -18.63 52.61
C GLY A 241 19.27 -19.00 51.31
N ILE A 242 19.39 -18.02 50.45
CA ILE A 242 20.00 -18.14 49.13
C ILE A 242 21.24 -17.25 49.01
N ASP A 243 22.20 -17.74 48.24
CA ASP A 243 23.40 -17.04 47.82
C ASP A 243 23.67 -17.30 46.32
N ASN A 244 24.58 -16.54 45.69
CA ASN A 244 24.99 -16.71 44.30
C ASN A 244 23.81 -16.82 43.31
N PHE A 245 22.78 -15.99 43.50
CA PHE A 245 21.61 -15.96 42.65
C PHE A 245 21.98 -15.54 41.23
N SER A 246 21.39 -16.20 40.24
CA SER A 246 21.50 -15.83 38.84
C SER A 246 20.15 -15.96 38.13
N PHE A 247 19.89 -15.01 37.23
CA PHE A 247 18.70 -14.95 36.39
C PHE A 247 19.12 -14.58 34.97
N SER A 248 18.77 -15.42 34.00
CA SER A 248 19.10 -15.18 32.59
C SER A 248 17.93 -15.53 31.68
N GLN A 249 17.77 -14.78 30.59
CA GLN A 249 16.82 -15.15 29.54
C GLN A 249 17.36 -16.38 28.80
N LEU A 250 16.51 -17.38 28.56
CA LEU A 250 16.90 -18.50 27.71
C LEU A 250 16.96 -18.06 26.26
N ALA A 251 18.05 -18.42 25.59
CA ALA A 251 18.17 -18.23 24.15
C ALA A 251 17.12 -19.09 23.40
N ALA A 252 16.48 -18.49 22.39
CA ALA A 252 15.57 -19.23 21.53
C ALA A 252 16.32 -20.33 20.77
N ARG A 253 15.78 -21.55 20.75
CA ARG A 253 16.36 -22.66 19.99
C ARG A 253 15.87 -22.59 18.54
N ASN A 254 16.74 -22.98 17.61
CA ASN A 254 16.37 -23.16 16.20
C ASN A 254 16.12 -24.64 15.94
N LEU A 255 14.85 -25.00 15.75
CA LEU A 255 14.41 -26.37 15.57
C LEU A 255 14.08 -26.64 14.10
N THR A 256 14.72 -27.65 13.51
CA THR A 256 14.38 -28.13 12.17
C THR A 256 13.45 -29.33 12.27
N TRP A 257 12.42 -29.38 11.42
CA TRP A 257 11.52 -30.52 11.32
C TRP A 257 12.29 -31.78 10.90
N ASN A 258 12.26 -32.81 11.74
CA ASN A 258 13.11 -34.01 11.61
C ASN A 258 12.34 -35.27 11.14
N VAL A 259 11.11 -35.10 10.64
CA VAL A 259 10.32 -36.22 10.10
C VAL A 259 10.33 -36.14 8.58
N ALA A 260 10.77 -37.22 7.93
CA ALA A 260 10.62 -37.39 6.49
C ALA A 260 9.16 -37.74 6.17
N GLY A 261 8.44 -36.84 5.51
CA GLY A 261 7.01 -37.02 5.26
C GLY A 261 6.13 -36.45 6.38
N SER A 262 5.04 -37.15 6.68
CA SER A 262 4.00 -36.67 7.58
C SER A 262 4.30 -36.93 9.05
N GLY A 263 3.95 -35.99 9.92
CA GLY A 263 4.10 -36.14 11.37
C GLY A 263 3.35 -35.08 12.16
N THR A 264 3.29 -35.23 13.48
CA THR A 264 2.54 -34.34 14.39
C THR A 264 3.42 -33.21 14.91
N TRP A 265 2.96 -31.97 14.78
CA TRP A 265 3.53 -30.83 15.49
C TRP A 265 2.71 -30.58 16.76
N ASP A 266 3.31 -30.90 17.89
CA ASP A 266 2.81 -30.65 19.24
C ASP A 266 3.99 -30.26 20.16
N THR A 267 3.76 -30.18 21.47
CA THR A 267 4.79 -29.87 22.47
C THR A 267 5.40 -31.11 23.15
N THR A 268 4.96 -32.32 22.78
CA THR A 268 5.29 -33.56 23.51
C THR A 268 6.07 -34.56 22.67
N THR A 269 5.90 -34.55 21.36
CA THR A 269 6.47 -35.49 20.41
C THR A 269 7.82 -34.96 19.92
N ALA A 270 8.83 -35.84 19.93
CA ALA A 270 10.20 -35.50 19.54
C ALA A 270 10.39 -35.51 18.00
N ASN A 271 9.67 -34.64 17.29
CA ASN A 271 9.71 -34.53 15.82
C ASN A 271 10.65 -33.44 15.30
N TRP A 272 11.42 -32.81 16.20
CA TRP A 272 12.31 -31.70 15.89
C TRP A 272 13.76 -32.08 16.10
N THR A 273 14.70 -31.33 15.54
CA THR A 273 16.14 -31.46 15.83
C THR A 273 16.82 -30.09 15.90
N THR A 274 17.83 -29.96 16.75
CA THR A 274 18.79 -28.84 16.76
C THR A 274 20.03 -29.11 15.90
N GLY A 275 20.03 -30.20 15.12
CA GLY A 275 21.19 -30.73 14.40
C GLY A 275 21.83 -31.97 15.05
N SER A 276 21.39 -32.35 16.24
CA SER A 276 21.84 -33.54 16.97
C SER A 276 20.66 -34.22 17.66
N GLY A 277 20.27 -35.41 17.20
CA GLY A 277 19.16 -36.18 17.78
C GLY A 277 17.79 -35.51 17.65
N SER A 278 16.76 -36.22 18.08
CA SER A 278 15.38 -35.71 18.12
C SER A 278 15.08 -34.99 19.44
N THR A 279 14.27 -33.93 19.38
CA THR A 279 13.86 -33.10 20.52
C THR A 279 12.42 -32.63 20.36
N THR A 280 11.82 -32.12 21.43
CA THR A 280 10.47 -31.55 21.47
C THR A 280 10.47 -30.05 21.22
N PHE A 281 9.33 -29.54 20.73
CA PHE A 281 9.06 -28.13 20.55
C PHE A 281 8.42 -27.51 21.80
N SER A 282 8.81 -26.28 22.11
CA SER A 282 8.28 -25.48 23.20
C SER A 282 7.64 -24.19 22.68
N ASN A 283 6.38 -24.00 23.04
CA ASN A 283 5.63 -22.78 22.77
C ASN A 283 6.36 -21.54 23.33
N ALA A 284 6.29 -20.44 22.57
CA ALA A 284 6.86 -19.13 22.86
C ALA A 284 8.39 -19.10 23.11
N ALA A 285 9.08 -20.20 22.80
CA ALA A 285 10.50 -20.41 23.08
C ALA A 285 11.33 -20.60 21.82
N ASP A 286 10.79 -21.38 20.86
CA ASP A 286 11.56 -21.94 19.78
C ASP A 286 11.19 -21.33 18.44
N ASN A 287 12.21 -21.11 17.61
CA ASN A 287 12.06 -20.88 16.18
C ASN A 287 11.98 -22.23 15.47
N VAL A 288 11.06 -22.37 14.51
CA VAL A 288 10.87 -23.63 13.79
C VAL A 288 11.13 -23.48 12.29
N PHE A 289 11.75 -24.50 11.70
CA PHE A 289 12.19 -24.54 10.31
C PHE A 289 11.68 -25.81 9.61
N PHE A 290 11.00 -25.63 8.48
CA PHE A 290 10.53 -26.69 7.58
C PHE A 290 11.31 -26.61 6.27
N SER A 291 12.42 -27.35 6.18
CA SER A 291 13.37 -27.26 5.06
C SER A 291 13.62 -28.57 4.33
N ASN A 292 13.02 -29.69 4.76
CA ASN A 292 13.16 -30.96 4.05
C ASN A 292 12.51 -30.87 2.66
N THR A 293 13.07 -31.61 1.69
CA THR A 293 12.62 -31.57 0.29
C THR A 293 11.48 -32.54 -0.01
N THR A 294 11.22 -33.49 0.89
CA THR A 294 10.12 -34.47 0.76
C THR A 294 8.76 -33.82 0.98
N GLY A 295 8.70 -32.84 1.89
CA GLY A 295 7.44 -32.31 2.40
C GLY A 295 6.69 -33.33 3.26
N GLY A 296 5.36 -33.26 3.23
CA GLY A 296 4.45 -34.13 3.99
C GLY A 296 3.38 -33.33 4.73
N THR A 297 2.45 -34.05 5.37
CA THR A 297 1.41 -33.42 6.19
C THR A 297 1.96 -33.16 7.59
N ILE A 298 1.95 -31.90 8.00
CA ILE A 298 2.24 -31.44 9.36
C ILE A 298 0.91 -31.35 10.09
N THR A 299 0.63 -32.35 10.92
CA THR A 299 -0.59 -32.42 11.72
C THR A 299 -0.42 -31.56 12.98
N LEU A 300 -1.08 -30.42 13.04
CA LEU A 300 -1.08 -29.53 14.21
C LEU A 300 -1.94 -30.14 15.31
N SER A 301 -1.40 -30.27 16.52
CA SER A 301 -2.13 -30.74 17.69
C SER A 301 -1.94 -29.77 18.86
N GLY A 302 -3.04 -29.16 19.30
CA GLY A 302 -3.06 -28.05 20.25
C GLY A 302 -2.94 -26.66 19.62
N THR A 303 -2.87 -25.65 20.48
CA THR A 303 -2.56 -24.26 20.09
C THR A 303 -1.05 -24.06 20.13
N LEU A 304 -0.45 -23.86 18.96
CA LEU A 304 1.00 -23.77 18.77
C LEU A 304 1.41 -22.30 18.61
N THR A 305 2.35 -21.83 19.41
CA THR A 305 2.83 -20.43 19.45
C THR A 305 4.35 -20.36 19.27
N PRO A 306 4.92 -20.86 18.16
CA PRO A 306 6.36 -20.76 17.93
C PRO A 306 6.83 -19.30 17.94
N LEU A 307 8.08 -19.06 18.29
CA LEU A 307 8.63 -17.70 18.26
C LEU A 307 8.69 -17.16 16.81
N SER A 308 9.08 -18.02 15.87
CA SER A 308 8.97 -17.78 14.43
C SER A 308 8.80 -19.09 13.66
N THR A 309 8.17 -19.03 12.49
CA THR A 309 8.01 -20.18 11.61
C THR A 309 8.61 -19.89 10.24
N THR A 310 9.59 -20.67 9.82
CA THR A 310 10.22 -20.55 8.50
C THR A 310 10.00 -21.83 7.70
N ILE A 311 9.51 -21.68 6.47
CA ILE A 311 9.33 -22.75 5.50
C ILE A 311 10.30 -22.48 4.35
N ASP A 312 11.36 -23.28 4.28
CA ASP A 312 12.50 -23.08 3.38
C ASP A 312 12.80 -24.31 2.52
N ALA A 313 11.78 -25.12 2.28
CA ALA A 313 11.88 -26.30 1.44
C ALA A 313 12.24 -25.92 0.00
N ALA A 314 13.36 -26.42 -0.52
CA ALA A 314 13.76 -26.20 -1.91
C ALA A 314 12.80 -26.87 -2.92
N SER A 315 12.07 -27.91 -2.50
CA SER A 315 11.04 -28.60 -3.27
C SER A 315 10.05 -29.28 -2.34
N GLY A 316 9.07 -30.01 -2.88
CA GLY A 316 8.08 -30.74 -2.09
C GLY A 316 6.93 -29.86 -1.62
N THR A 317 5.96 -30.49 -0.95
CA THR A 317 4.76 -29.81 -0.43
C THR A 317 4.60 -30.11 1.06
N TYR A 318 4.63 -29.08 1.89
CA TYR A 318 4.24 -29.16 3.29
C TYR A 318 2.76 -28.77 3.44
N THR A 319 1.95 -29.65 4.01
CA THR A 319 0.53 -29.41 4.25
C THR A 319 0.27 -29.29 5.74
N PHE A 320 -0.06 -28.08 6.22
CA PHE A 320 -0.38 -27.80 7.61
C PHE A 320 -1.87 -28.00 7.85
N SER A 321 -2.21 -29.03 8.63
CA SER A 321 -3.59 -29.46 8.88
C SER A 321 -3.83 -29.66 10.37
N ALA A 322 -4.96 -29.21 10.88
CA ALA A 322 -5.36 -29.47 12.27
C ALA A 322 -5.68 -30.95 12.47
N ALA A 323 -5.23 -31.55 13.57
CA ALA A 323 -5.75 -32.83 14.04
C ALA A 323 -7.25 -32.70 14.38
N THR A 324 -7.61 -31.61 15.04
CA THR A 324 -8.98 -31.22 15.40
C THR A 324 -9.32 -29.86 14.78
N PRO A 325 -9.99 -29.81 13.61
CA PRO A 325 -10.34 -28.57 12.93
C PRO A 325 -11.09 -27.58 13.82
N GLY A 326 -10.68 -26.31 13.79
CA GLY A 326 -11.27 -25.24 14.62
C GLY A 326 -10.67 -25.12 16.03
N THR A 327 -10.02 -26.17 16.54
CA THR A 327 -9.34 -26.17 17.84
C THR A 327 -7.83 -26.05 17.67
N ASP A 328 -7.23 -26.92 16.85
CA ASP A 328 -5.78 -26.98 16.66
C ASP A 328 -5.33 -26.00 15.58
N LYS A 329 -4.32 -25.18 15.90
CA LYS A 329 -3.92 -24.03 15.08
C LYS A 329 -2.57 -23.48 15.46
N ILE A 330 -1.99 -22.71 14.54
CA ILE A 330 -0.88 -21.79 14.81
C ILE A 330 -1.48 -20.45 15.29
N SER A 331 -0.94 -19.93 16.39
CA SER A 331 -1.46 -18.78 17.14
C SER A 331 -0.33 -17.89 17.66
N GLY A 332 -0.68 -16.82 18.38
CA GLY A 332 0.25 -15.91 19.02
C GLY A 332 0.88 -14.91 18.05
N THR A 333 2.00 -14.32 18.44
CA THR A 333 2.69 -13.26 17.67
C THR A 333 3.57 -13.79 16.54
N THR A 334 3.58 -15.10 16.31
CA THR A 334 4.45 -15.72 15.31
C THR A 334 4.17 -15.21 13.91
N GLY A 335 5.24 -15.05 13.12
CA GLY A 335 5.16 -14.82 11.68
C GLY A 335 5.54 -16.08 10.92
N ILE A 336 4.94 -16.26 9.75
CA ILE A 336 5.31 -17.33 8.80
C ILE A 336 6.14 -16.72 7.68
N THR A 337 7.34 -17.24 7.46
CA THR A 337 8.22 -16.85 6.35
C THR A 337 8.40 -18.01 5.38
N LYS A 338 8.14 -17.79 4.09
CA LYS A 338 8.24 -18.79 3.03
C LYS A 338 9.31 -18.37 2.01
N ASN A 339 10.48 -19.04 2.03
CA ASN A 339 11.68 -18.66 1.27
C ASN A 339 12.08 -19.69 0.19
N GLY A 340 11.81 -20.98 0.40
CA GLY A 340 12.21 -22.03 -0.54
C GLY A 340 11.28 -22.14 -1.75
N ALA A 341 11.69 -22.83 -2.82
CA ALA A 341 10.86 -22.96 -4.03
C ALA A 341 9.68 -23.95 -3.91
N GLY A 342 9.62 -24.75 -2.83
CA GLY A 342 8.53 -25.70 -2.57
C GLY A 342 7.17 -25.04 -2.27
N ILE A 343 6.20 -25.85 -1.87
CA ILE A 343 4.81 -25.43 -1.62
C ILE A 343 4.48 -25.57 -0.14
N ALA A 344 3.83 -24.55 0.43
CA ALA A 344 3.19 -24.63 1.74
C ALA A 344 1.67 -24.56 1.56
N VAL A 345 0.93 -25.55 2.02
CA VAL A 345 -0.53 -25.60 1.97
C VAL A 345 -1.06 -25.44 3.39
N PHE A 346 -1.94 -24.47 3.63
CA PHE A 346 -2.63 -24.31 4.91
C PHE A 346 -4.08 -24.73 4.73
N THR A 347 -4.53 -25.72 5.50
CA THR A 347 -5.91 -26.26 5.37
C THR A 347 -6.81 -25.92 6.56
N THR A 348 -6.24 -25.45 7.67
CA THR A 348 -6.99 -25.04 8.88
C THR A 348 -6.90 -23.54 9.11
N ALA A 349 -7.91 -22.97 9.76
CA ALA A 349 -7.90 -21.58 10.18
C ALA A 349 -6.85 -21.38 11.30
N ASN A 350 -6.06 -20.32 11.16
CA ASN A 350 -5.03 -19.89 12.09
C ASN A 350 -5.34 -18.49 12.60
N ASN A 351 -4.73 -18.09 13.72
CA ASN A 351 -4.98 -16.78 14.32
C ASN A 351 -3.69 -16.09 14.80
N TYR A 352 -2.54 -16.47 14.24
CA TYR A 352 -1.31 -15.76 14.48
C TYR A 352 -1.34 -14.35 13.88
N THR A 353 -0.68 -13.40 14.56
CA THR A 353 -0.74 -11.97 14.23
C THR A 353 0.51 -11.44 13.55
N GLY A 354 1.62 -12.21 13.53
CA GLY A 354 2.90 -11.77 12.95
C GLY A 354 2.92 -11.68 11.42
N GLY A 355 1.86 -12.17 10.74
CA GLY A 355 1.72 -12.12 9.28
C GLY A 355 2.40 -13.28 8.55
N THR A 356 2.22 -13.29 7.23
CA THR A 356 2.75 -14.33 6.33
C THR A 356 3.56 -13.68 5.21
N ALA A 357 4.88 -13.88 5.19
CA ALA A 357 5.77 -13.41 4.15
C ALA A 357 6.07 -14.52 3.12
N VAL A 358 5.72 -14.28 1.86
CA VAL A 358 5.87 -15.19 0.73
C VAL A 358 6.97 -14.67 -0.20
N ASN A 359 8.21 -14.98 0.14
CA ASN A 359 9.40 -14.51 -0.57
C ASN A 359 9.75 -15.39 -1.78
N ALA A 360 9.45 -16.70 -1.74
CA ALA A 360 9.55 -17.57 -2.91
C ALA A 360 8.62 -18.79 -2.85
N GLY A 361 8.57 -19.55 -3.97
CA GLY A 361 7.70 -20.72 -4.12
C GLY A 361 6.22 -20.36 -3.99
N THR A 362 5.41 -21.27 -3.45
CA THR A 362 3.96 -21.09 -3.34
C THR A 362 3.44 -21.28 -1.92
N VAL A 363 2.57 -20.39 -1.48
CA VAL A 363 1.64 -20.60 -0.36
C VAL A 363 0.26 -20.84 -0.96
N ARG A 364 -0.39 -21.94 -0.57
CA ARG A 364 -1.70 -22.36 -1.06
C ARG A 364 -2.73 -22.37 0.06
N ILE A 365 -3.90 -21.84 -0.25
CA ILE A 365 -5.07 -21.77 0.63
C ILE A 365 -6.33 -22.21 -0.13
N SER A 366 -7.38 -22.50 0.62
CA SER A 366 -8.71 -22.85 0.12
C SER A 366 -9.84 -22.08 0.83
N ALA A 367 -9.54 -21.29 1.87
CA ALA A 367 -10.51 -20.51 2.63
C ALA A 367 -9.84 -19.32 3.35
N ASP A 368 -10.65 -18.38 3.83
CA ASP A 368 -10.18 -17.27 4.69
C ASP A 368 -9.66 -17.77 6.05
N GLY A 369 -8.85 -16.94 6.71
CA GLY A 369 -8.29 -17.22 8.04
C GLY A 369 -7.18 -18.28 8.08
N GLN A 370 -6.88 -18.96 6.97
CA GLN A 370 -5.80 -19.98 6.94
C GLN A 370 -4.40 -19.38 7.12
N LEU A 371 -4.22 -18.08 6.87
CA LEU A 371 -2.93 -17.37 6.98
C LEU A 371 -2.84 -16.42 8.19
N GLY A 372 -3.64 -16.70 9.23
CA GLY A 372 -3.68 -15.86 10.42
C GLY A 372 -4.44 -14.55 10.19
N THR A 373 -4.21 -13.58 11.08
CA THR A 373 -4.85 -12.25 11.03
C THR A 373 -3.86 -11.14 10.65
N GLY A 374 -2.55 -11.43 10.69
CA GLY A 374 -1.51 -10.52 10.21
C GLY A 374 -1.53 -10.36 8.69
N ALA A 375 -0.82 -9.34 8.19
CA ALA A 375 -0.74 -9.08 6.75
C ALA A 375 -0.06 -10.23 5.98
N VAL A 376 -0.49 -10.47 4.75
CA VAL A 376 0.16 -11.37 3.80
C VAL A 376 1.01 -10.51 2.86
N SER A 377 2.32 -10.75 2.86
CA SER A 377 3.27 -10.10 1.95
C SER A 377 3.69 -11.07 0.86
N VAL A 378 3.60 -10.68 -0.41
CA VAL A 378 4.18 -11.42 -1.55
C VAL A 378 5.37 -10.63 -2.09
N ASN A 379 6.56 -11.22 -2.06
CA ASN A 379 7.82 -10.55 -2.43
C ASN A 379 8.73 -11.51 -3.22
N GLY A 380 8.26 -11.94 -4.39
CA GLY A 380 8.91 -12.91 -5.28
C GLY A 380 8.19 -14.26 -5.36
N GLY A 381 7.39 -14.62 -4.34
CA GLY A 381 6.63 -15.86 -4.32
C GLY A 381 5.18 -15.72 -4.82
N THR A 382 4.42 -16.81 -4.68
CA THR A 382 3.03 -16.94 -5.13
C THR A 382 2.08 -17.23 -3.97
N LEU A 383 1.01 -16.45 -3.83
CA LEU A 383 -0.18 -16.86 -3.08
C LEU A 383 -1.19 -17.49 -4.04
N GLU A 384 -1.58 -18.72 -3.79
CA GLU A 384 -2.53 -19.48 -4.62
C GLU A 384 -3.81 -19.82 -3.86
N SER A 385 -4.95 -19.44 -4.42
CA SER A 385 -6.26 -19.93 -3.98
C SER A 385 -6.65 -21.18 -4.77
N THR A 386 -7.08 -22.20 -4.03
CA THR A 386 -7.68 -23.45 -4.54
C THR A 386 -9.11 -23.63 -4.04
N ALA A 387 -9.73 -22.55 -3.57
CA ALA A 387 -11.13 -22.58 -3.15
C ALA A 387 -12.04 -23.07 -4.29
N SER A 388 -13.06 -23.85 -3.94
CA SER A 388 -14.06 -24.34 -4.89
C SER A 388 -15.10 -23.28 -5.27
N GLY A 389 -15.12 -22.14 -4.56
CA GLY A 389 -16.02 -21.01 -4.79
C GLY A 389 -15.33 -19.66 -4.61
N ALA A 390 -16.07 -18.59 -4.88
CA ALA A 390 -15.57 -17.24 -4.62
C ALA A 390 -15.19 -17.08 -3.15
N THR A 391 -14.02 -16.51 -2.88
CA THR A 391 -13.47 -16.38 -1.52
C THR A 391 -13.01 -14.94 -1.27
N THR A 392 -13.17 -14.48 -0.03
CA THR A 392 -12.68 -13.17 0.42
C THR A 392 -11.63 -13.37 1.49
N LEU A 393 -10.43 -12.84 1.29
CA LEU A 393 -9.39 -12.76 2.31
C LEU A 393 -9.52 -11.46 3.08
N THR A 394 -9.66 -11.58 4.40
CA THR A 394 -9.80 -10.42 5.29
C THR A 394 -8.45 -9.83 5.68
N THR A 395 -7.37 -10.61 5.59
CA THR A 395 -5.99 -10.16 5.81
C THR A 395 -5.55 -9.14 4.77
N ALA A 396 -4.79 -8.13 5.21
CA ALA A 396 -4.21 -7.16 4.30
C ALA A 396 -3.16 -7.80 3.36
N LEU A 397 -3.16 -7.42 2.08
CA LEU A 397 -2.11 -7.77 1.13
C LEU A 397 -1.05 -6.66 1.03
N VAL A 398 0.22 -7.05 1.03
CA VAL A 398 1.36 -6.22 0.68
C VAL A 398 2.10 -6.88 -0.48
N VAL A 399 2.40 -6.13 -1.55
CA VAL A 399 3.30 -6.59 -2.60
C VAL A 399 4.66 -5.93 -2.38
N GLY A 400 5.68 -6.73 -2.10
CA GLY A 400 7.04 -6.27 -1.87
C GLY A 400 7.72 -5.74 -3.13
N SER A 401 8.91 -5.15 -2.98
CA SER A 401 9.67 -4.54 -4.07
C SER A 401 10.09 -5.53 -5.16
N SER A 402 10.21 -6.82 -4.84
CA SER A 402 10.49 -7.88 -5.83
C SER A 402 9.24 -8.30 -6.63
N GLY A 403 8.09 -7.66 -6.37
CA GLY A 403 6.80 -8.07 -6.92
C GLY A 403 6.27 -9.35 -6.28
N GLY A 404 5.25 -9.94 -6.88
CA GLY A 404 4.70 -11.21 -6.39
C GLY A 404 3.54 -11.69 -7.24
N THR A 405 3.20 -12.97 -7.10
CA THR A 405 2.12 -13.58 -7.87
C THR A 405 0.91 -13.87 -6.98
N ILE A 406 -0.28 -13.52 -7.45
CA ILE A 406 -1.55 -14.00 -6.89
C ILE A 406 -2.19 -14.91 -7.95
N ASN A 407 -2.32 -16.19 -7.64
CA ASN A 407 -3.05 -17.16 -8.46
C ASN A 407 -4.43 -17.38 -7.85
N THR A 408 -5.50 -17.08 -8.59
CA THR A 408 -6.87 -17.28 -8.10
C THR A 408 -7.44 -18.65 -8.44
N GLY A 409 -6.68 -19.50 -9.14
CA GLY A 409 -7.21 -20.75 -9.66
C GLY A 409 -8.37 -20.49 -10.63
N GLY A 410 -9.45 -21.27 -10.49
CA GLY A 410 -10.67 -21.12 -11.30
C GLY A 410 -11.65 -20.05 -10.81
N GLN A 411 -11.55 -19.63 -9.55
CA GLN A 411 -12.61 -18.89 -8.85
C GLN A 411 -12.19 -17.45 -8.52
N ASP A 412 -13.17 -16.60 -8.22
CA ASP A 412 -12.92 -15.22 -7.83
C ASP A 412 -12.30 -15.14 -6.42
N LEU A 413 -11.33 -14.26 -6.27
CA LEU A 413 -10.67 -13.96 -5.00
C LEU A 413 -10.78 -12.46 -4.72
N THR A 414 -11.40 -12.10 -3.61
CA THR A 414 -11.41 -10.73 -3.11
C THR A 414 -10.39 -10.60 -1.99
N ILE A 415 -9.60 -9.53 -1.98
CA ILE A 415 -8.72 -9.17 -0.88
C ILE A 415 -9.24 -7.86 -0.30
N SER A 416 -9.74 -7.91 0.93
CA SER A 416 -10.50 -6.82 1.55
C SER A 416 -9.69 -5.56 1.82
N SER A 417 -8.37 -5.69 1.95
CA SER A 417 -7.45 -4.59 2.17
C SER A 417 -6.14 -4.86 1.44
N THR A 418 -5.67 -3.89 0.65
CA THR A 418 -4.33 -3.95 0.04
C THR A 418 -3.54 -2.74 0.51
N SER A 419 -2.61 -2.92 1.45
CA SER A 419 -1.91 -1.82 2.09
C SER A 419 -0.87 -1.15 1.17
N GLY A 420 -0.28 -1.90 0.24
CA GLY A 420 0.63 -1.32 -0.74
C GLY A 420 1.14 -2.26 -1.82
N VAL A 421 1.53 -1.67 -2.94
CA VAL A 421 2.17 -2.32 -4.07
C VAL A 421 3.51 -1.66 -4.33
N GLY A 422 4.61 -2.34 -3.97
CA GLY A 422 5.99 -1.87 -4.16
C GLY A 422 6.72 -2.45 -5.36
N GLY A 423 6.21 -3.54 -5.93
CA GLY A 423 6.74 -4.20 -7.12
C GLY A 423 5.64 -4.58 -8.10
N VAL A 424 5.96 -5.36 -9.14
CA VAL A 424 4.95 -5.82 -10.10
C VAL A 424 4.07 -6.90 -9.44
N LEU A 425 2.78 -6.60 -9.29
CA LEU A 425 1.76 -7.59 -8.96
C LEU A 425 1.40 -8.39 -10.22
N THR A 426 1.68 -9.69 -10.21
CA THR A 426 1.31 -10.60 -11.28
C THR A 426 0.09 -11.43 -10.91
N LYS A 427 -0.95 -11.38 -11.74
CA LYS A 427 -2.16 -12.19 -11.58
C LYS A 427 -2.15 -13.37 -12.54
N THR A 428 -2.35 -14.57 -12.01
CA THR A 428 -2.57 -15.82 -12.76
C THR A 428 -3.88 -16.48 -12.32
N GLY A 429 -4.30 -17.54 -13.04
CA GLY A 429 -5.60 -18.19 -12.81
C GLY A 429 -6.75 -17.48 -13.55
N ALA A 430 -7.81 -18.22 -13.86
CA ALA A 430 -8.93 -17.78 -14.67
C ALA A 430 -9.90 -16.85 -13.93
N GLY A 431 -10.02 -16.98 -12.60
CA GLY A 431 -10.93 -16.13 -11.80
C GLY A 431 -10.52 -14.66 -11.74
N ARG A 432 -11.42 -13.79 -11.26
CA ARG A 432 -11.14 -12.38 -10.99
C ARG A 432 -10.45 -12.21 -9.63
N LEU A 433 -9.38 -11.43 -9.61
CA LEU A 433 -8.81 -10.89 -8.37
C LEU A 433 -9.38 -9.49 -8.13
N THR A 434 -10.14 -9.30 -7.06
CA THR A 434 -10.62 -7.98 -6.63
C THR A 434 -9.75 -7.48 -5.49
N LEU A 435 -9.10 -6.34 -5.67
CA LEU A 435 -8.34 -5.65 -4.63
C LEU A 435 -9.19 -4.51 -4.08
N SER A 436 -9.67 -4.72 -2.86
CA SER A 436 -10.49 -3.78 -2.11
C SER A 436 -9.64 -2.88 -1.22
N GLY A 437 -10.20 -1.71 -0.90
CA GLY A 437 -9.53 -0.70 -0.08
C GLY A 437 -8.59 0.21 -0.88
N ALA A 438 -8.01 1.20 -0.18
CA ALA A 438 -7.09 2.14 -0.79
C ALA A 438 -5.74 1.47 -1.05
N ILE A 439 -5.28 1.46 -2.32
CA ILE A 439 -3.99 0.90 -2.70
C ILE A 439 -2.94 2.00 -2.77
N THR A 440 -1.89 1.88 -1.96
CA THR A 440 -0.71 2.75 -2.06
C THR A 440 0.27 2.15 -3.08
N SER A 441 0.53 2.85 -4.19
CA SER A 441 1.51 2.42 -5.20
C SER A 441 2.86 3.12 -4.94
N ASN A 442 3.93 2.34 -4.72
CA ASN A 442 5.29 2.84 -4.46
C ASN A 442 6.19 2.68 -5.70
N ALA A 443 7.39 3.26 -5.67
CA ALA A 443 8.37 3.08 -6.75
C ALA A 443 8.62 1.58 -7.01
N GLY A 444 8.44 1.15 -8.27
CA GLY A 444 8.48 -0.25 -8.67
C GLY A 444 7.10 -0.91 -8.89
N ALA A 445 6.01 -0.27 -8.45
CA ALA A 445 4.65 -0.81 -8.63
C ALA A 445 4.32 -1.06 -10.11
N GLY A 446 3.69 -2.18 -10.40
CA GLY A 446 3.16 -2.49 -11.73
C GLY A 446 2.09 -3.58 -11.66
N TYR A 447 1.34 -3.76 -12.74
CA TYR A 447 0.25 -4.75 -12.81
C TYR A 447 0.43 -5.63 -14.04
N GLY A 448 0.67 -6.91 -13.83
CA GLY A 448 0.67 -7.94 -14.87
C GLY A 448 -0.56 -8.83 -14.71
N VAL A 449 -1.29 -9.08 -15.79
CA VAL A 449 -2.47 -9.95 -15.79
C VAL A 449 -2.28 -11.04 -16.82
N ALA A 450 -1.76 -12.20 -16.40
CA ALA A 450 -1.50 -13.33 -17.29
C ALA A 450 -2.80 -14.07 -17.68
N ALA A 451 -3.81 -14.09 -16.81
CA ALA A 451 -5.11 -14.70 -17.06
C ALA A 451 -6.21 -14.08 -16.19
N GLY A 452 -7.47 -14.24 -16.62
CA GLY A 452 -8.64 -13.75 -15.89
C GLY A 452 -8.71 -12.22 -15.87
N SER A 453 -9.04 -11.66 -14.70
CA SER A 453 -9.02 -10.21 -14.51
C SER A 453 -8.46 -9.80 -13.14
N VAL A 454 -7.91 -8.59 -13.08
CA VAL A 454 -7.66 -7.87 -11.83
C VAL A 454 -8.62 -6.69 -11.79
N GLN A 455 -9.35 -6.51 -10.71
CA GLN A 455 -10.20 -5.36 -10.46
C GLN A 455 -9.59 -4.53 -9.33
N LEU A 456 -9.30 -3.26 -9.62
CA LEU A 456 -8.86 -2.26 -8.65
C LEU A 456 -10.09 -1.42 -8.27
N GLY A 457 -10.41 -1.36 -6.98
CA GLY A 457 -11.62 -0.71 -6.47
C GLY A 457 -12.85 -1.63 -6.48
N THR A 458 -13.74 -1.46 -5.51
CA THR A 458 -14.87 -2.39 -5.26
C THR A 458 -16.17 -1.95 -5.91
N ASP A 459 -16.36 -0.65 -6.14
CA ASP A 459 -17.61 -0.10 -6.67
C ASP A 459 -17.39 1.18 -7.50
N ALA A 460 -18.48 1.72 -8.04
CA ALA A 460 -18.48 2.94 -8.84
C ALA A 460 -18.15 4.22 -8.03
N THR A 461 -18.15 4.16 -6.69
CA THR A 461 -17.88 5.30 -5.81
C THR A 461 -16.47 5.32 -5.24
N SER A 462 -15.71 4.25 -5.47
CA SER A 462 -14.33 4.10 -5.03
C SER A 462 -13.46 5.24 -5.60
N THR A 463 -12.67 5.88 -4.74
CA THR A 463 -11.72 6.94 -5.10
C THR A 463 -10.30 6.52 -4.73
N GLY A 464 -9.33 6.95 -5.51
CA GLY A 464 -7.93 6.60 -5.28
C GLY A 464 -7.03 6.93 -6.46
N VAL A 465 -5.71 6.77 -6.25
CA VAL A 465 -4.69 6.95 -7.27
C VAL A 465 -3.88 5.66 -7.38
N TYR A 466 -4.01 4.97 -8.50
CA TYR A 466 -3.19 3.80 -8.85
C TYR A 466 -2.08 4.25 -9.75
N LYS A 467 -0.85 3.85 -9.43
CA LYS A 467 0.32 4.24 -10.22
C LYS A 467 1.02 3.00 -10.76
N VAL A 468 1.46 3.10 -12.01
CA VAL A 468 2.29 2.12 -12.69
C VAL A 468 3.66 2.76 -12.90
N PHE A 469 4.64 2.28 -12.16
CA PHE A 469 6.05 2.68 -12.27
C PHE A 469 6.90 1.63 -13.01
N SER A 470 6.45 0.39 -13.05
CA SER A 470 7.10 -0.72 -13.74
C SER A 470 6.17 -1.33 -14.79
N SER A 471 6.75 -1.70 -15.94
CA SER A 471 6.00 -2.22 -17.08
C SER A 471 5.23 -3.50 -16.73
N GLY A 472 4.05 -3.65 -17.33
CA GLY A 472 3.15 -4.77 -17.14
C GLY A 472 2.62 -5.30 -18.46
N THR A 473 2.30 -6.60 -18.49
CA THR A 473 1.64 -7.24 -19.64
C THR A 473 0.23 -7.70 -19.23
N LEU A 474 -0.76 -7.30 -20.00
CA LEU A 474 -2.16 -7.68 -19.92
C LEU A 474 -2.46 -8.71 -21.00
N THR A 475 -2.50 -9.98 -20.62
CA THR A 475 -3.13 -11.04 -21.42
C THR A 475 -4.60 -11.20 -21.02
N GLY A 476 -4.90 -11.07 -19.73
CA GLY A 476 -6.24 -10.84 -19.19
C GLY A 476 -6.57 -9.35 -19.04
N ASN A 477 -7.66 -9.05 -18.34
CA ASN A 477 -8.16 -7.68 -18.21
C ASN A 477 -7.75 -7.01 -16.88
N LEU A 478 -7.36 -5.75 -16.94
CA LEU A 478 -7.23 -4.89 -15.76
C LEU A 478 -8.44 -3.95 -15.71
N ILE A 479 -9.23 -4.03 -14.64
CA ILE A 479 -10.49 -3.31 -14.47
C ILE A 479 -10.28 -2.22 -13.42
N ILE A 480 -10.64 -0.99 -13.76
CA ILE A 480 -10.57 0.17 -12.87
C ILE A 480 -12.00 0.61 -12.56
N SER A 481 -12.52 0.25 -11.39
CA SER A 481 -13.91 0.52 -10.99
C SER A 481 -14.02 1.81 -10.16
N GLY A 482 -14.89 2.74 -10.56
CA GLY A 482 -15.19 3.98 -9.83
C GLY A 482 -14.42 5.21 -10.30
N VAL A 483 -14.49 6.28 -9.51
CA VAL A 483 -13.88 7.60 -9.79
C VAL A 483 -12.41 7.57 -9.41
N GLN A 484 -11.64 6.81 -10.18
CA GLN A 484 -10.25 6.50 -9.87
C GLN A 484 -9.29 7.17 -10.84
N ARG A 485 -8.14 7.59 -10.32
CA ARG A 485 -7.01 8.04 -11.12
C ARG A 485 -6.08 6.86 -11.38
N PHE A 486 -5.75 6.62 -12.64
CA PHE A 486 -4.81 5.61 -13.10
C PHE A 486 -3.65 6.28 -13.83
N ASP A 487 -2.48 6.31 -13.19
CA ASP A 487 -1.28 6.96 -13.69
C ASP A 487 -0.29 5.92 -14.23
N VAL A 488 0.25 6.15 -15.44
CA VAL A 488 1.36 5.36 -16.00
C VAL A 488 2.59 6.25 -16.14
N ASN A 489 3.66 5.92 -15.41
CA ASN A 489 4.76 6.83 -15.09
C ASN A 489 6.14 6.22 -15.39
N SER A 490 7.18 7.04 -15.26
CA SER A 490 8.59 6.63 -15.29
C SER A 490 9.02 5.85 -16.55
N GLY A 491 8.34 6.06 -17.69
CA GLY A 491 8.56 5.32 -18.93
C GLY A 491 7.96 3.91 -18.94
N ALA A 492 7.17 3.54 -17.94
CA ALA A 492 6.51 2.24 -17.88
C ALA A 492 5.57 2.02 -19.06
N THR A 493 5.46 0.75 -19.47
CA THR A 493 4.57 0.33 -20.55
C THR A 493 3.58 -0.72 -20.06
N LEU A 494 2.29 -0.45 -20.25
CA LEU A 494 1.23 -1.45 -20.13
C LEU A 494 0.88 -1.97 -21.54
N SER A 495 1.08 -3.25 -21.78
CA SER A 495 0.98 -3.86 -23.11
C SER A 495 0.21 -5.17 -23.11
N GLY A 496 0.04 -5.79 -24.27
CA GLY A 496 -0.57 -7.12 -24.41
C GLY A 496 -1.97 -7.10 -25.03
N PRO A 497 -2.52 -8.29 -25.34
CA PRO A 497 -3.79 -8.44 -26.04
C PRO A 497 -5.03 -8.24 -25.15
N GLY A 498 -4.86 -8.20 -23.84
CA GLY A 498 -5.91 -7.88 -22.88
C GLY A 498 -6.27 -6.40 -22.85
N ARG A 499 -7.27 -6.05 -22.06
CA ARG A 499 -7.86 -4.70 -22.03
C ARG A 499 -7.68 -4.02 -20.68
N LEU A 500 -7.48 -2.71 -20.70
CA LEU A 500 -7.68 -1.83 -19.55
C LEU A 500 -9.13 -1.34 -19.57
N GLN A 501 -9.94 -1.86 -18.66
CA GLN A 501 -11.40 -1.73 -18.64
C GLN A 501 -11.86 -0.68 -17.63
N PHE A 502 -12.72 0.22 -18.09
CA PHE A 502 -13.40 1.23 -17.27
C PHE A 502 -14.91 1.00 -17.36
N PRO A 503 -15.52 0.32 -16.39
CA PRO A 503 -16.94 0.00 -16.42
C PRO A 503 -17.84 1.18 -16.03
N ALA A 504 -17.30 2.21 -15.38
CA ALA A 504 -18.04 3.37 -14.88
C ALA A 504 -17.39 4.70 -15.29
N THR A 505 -18.18 5.77 -15.25
CA THR A 505 -17.77 7.15 -15.54
C THR A 505 -16.87 7.71 -14.43
N GLY A 506 -16.12 8.78 -14.73
CA GLY A 506 -15.35 9.53 -13.74
C GLY A 506 -13.91 9.04 -13.55
N ALA A 507 -13.50 7.97 -14.23
CA ALA A 507 -12.11 7.56 -14.26
C ALA A 507 -11.23 8.62 -14.96
N LEU A 508 -10.00 8.72 -14.48
CA LEU A 508 -8.97 9.61 -14.98
C LEU A 508 -7.75 8.77 -15.34
N ILE A 509 -7.29 8.87 -16.59
CA ILE A 509 -6.07 8.21 -17.06
C ILE A 509 -5.02 9.28 -17.32
N SER A 510 -3.87 9.16 -16.66
CA SER A 510 -2.89 10.24 -16.70
C SER A 510 -1.44 9.76 -16.49
N THR A 511 -0.56 10.73 -16.33
CA THR A 511 0.76 10.57 -15.73
C THR A 511 0.73 11.28 -14.36
N THR A 512 1.67 11.00 -13.48
CA THR A 512 1.89 11.82 -12.28
C THR A 512 2.72 13.06 -12.66
N SER A 513 2.47 14.17 -11.96
CA SER A 513 3.26 15.40 -12.14
C SER A 513 4.72 15.16 -11.76
N GLY A 514 5.64 15.47 -12.68
CA GLY A 514 7.09 15.32 -12.46
C GLY A 514 7.72 14.06 -13.02
N ASP A 515 6.94 13.10 -13.53
CA ASP A 515 7.46 11.86 -14.11
C ASP A 515 7.74 11.99 -15.61
N THR A 516 8.64 11.17 -16.18
CA THR A 516 9.03 11.23 -17.60
C THR A 516 7.95 10.81 -18.61
N GLY A 517 6.79 10.35 -18.13
CA GLY A 517 5.68 9.86 -18.96
C GLY A 517 5.48 8.34 -18.89
N GLY A 518 4.64 7.79 -19.77
CA GLY A 518 4.30 6.36 -19.81
C GLY A 518 3.55 5.95 -21.06
N THR A 519 3.43 4.64 -21.30
CA THR A 519 2.77 4.06 -22.48
C THR A 519 1.68 3.06 -22.08
N ILE A 520 0.49 3.21 -22.64
CA ILE A 520 -0.59 2.21 -22.62
C ILE A 520 -0.79 1.75 -24.05
N SER A 521 -0.21 0.61 -24.42
CA SER A 521 -0.38 -0.01 -25.74
C SER A 521 -1.50 -1.05 -25.79
N ALA A 522 -1.87 -1.60 -24.63
CA ALA A 522 -3.10 -2.38 -24.48
C ALA A 522 -4.35 -1.52 -24.79
N GLU A 523 -5.43 -2.16 -25.18
CA GLU A 523 -6.69 -1.47 -25.51
C GLU A 523 -7.31 -0.84 -24.26
N ILE A 524 -7.69 0.44 -24.34
CA ILE A 524 -8.48 1.14 -23.33
C ILE A 524 -9.95 0.99 -23.68
N ALA A 525 -10.70 0.31 -22.83
CA ALA A 525 -12.09 -0.07 -23.02
C ALA A 525 -13.02 0.76 -22.12
N LEU A 526 -13.64 1.79 -22.69
CA LEU A 526 -14.58 2.67 -21.99
C LEU A 526 -15.99 2.08 -21.97
N ASN A 527 -16.75 2.38 -20.92
CA ASN A 527 -18.08 1.81 -20.67
C ASN A 527 -18.11 0.28 -20.85
N SER A 528 -17.06 -0.41 -20.38
CA SER A 528 -16.87 -1.85 -20.59
C SER A 528 -17.89 -2.73 -19.86
N GLY A 529 -18.63 -2.16 -18.91
CA GLY A 529 -19.78 -2.80 -18.26
C GLY A 529 -21.07 -2.72 -19.07
N ASN A 530 -21.05 -2.08 -20.25
CA ASN A 530 -22.21 -1.84 -21.10
C ASN A 530 -23.36 -1.12 -20.37
N ALA A 531 -23.03 -0.14 -19.52
CA ALA A 531 -24.07 0.69 -18.92
C ALA A 531 -24.81 1.46 -20.02
N ALA A 532 -26.13 1.63 -19.85
CA ALA A 532 -26.92 2.44 -20.76
C ALA A 532 -26.34 3.87 -20.82
N PHE A 533 -26.01 4.31 -22.03
CA PHE A 533 -25.33 5.57 -22.27
C PHE A 533 -26.00 6.35 -23.40
N THR A 534 -26.13 7.66 -23.21
CA THR A 534 -26.59 8.59 -24.24
C THR A 534 -25.39 9.40 -24.73
N PRO A 535 -25.00 9.29 -26.02
CA PRO A 535 -23.98 10.13 -26.61
C PRO A 535 -24.30 11.61 -26.46
N GLY A 536 -23.26 12.45 -26.33
CA GLY A 536 -23.48 13.88 -26.31
C GLY A 536 -24.12 14.37 -27.62
N SER A 537 -24.97 15.38 -27.50
CA SER A 537 -25.83 15.82 -28.60
C SER A 537 -25.94 17.34 -28.68
N TRP A 538 -26.34 17.82 -29.85
CA TRP A 538 -26.61 19.23 -30.11
C TRP A 538 -28.10 19.53 -29.92
N SER A 539 -28.40 20.60 -29.20
CA SER A 539 -29.71 21.25 -29.17
C SER A 539 -29.53 22.71 -29.54
N GLY A 540 -29.87 23.07 -30.79
CA GLY A 540 -29.54 24.39 -31.33
C GLY A 540 -28.03 24.63 -31.29
N THR A 541 -27.60 25.70 -30.63
CA THR A 541 -26.18 26.09 -30.49
C THR A 541 -25.51 25.50 -29.23
N THR A 542 -26.20 24.66 -28.45
CA THR A 542 -25.65 24.09 -27.23
C THR A 542 -25.29 22.63 -27.45
N TYR A 543 -24.04 22.28 -27.14
CA TYR A 543 -23.62 20.88 -27.01
C TYR A 543 -23.75 20.44 -25.56
N THR A 544 -24.50 19.35 -25.33
CA THR A 544 -24.57 18.67 -24.04
C THR A 544 -23.76 17.38 -24.12
N PRO A 545 -22.63 17.27 -23.40
CA PRO A 545 -21.86 16.03 -23.33
C PRO A 545 -22.70 14.86 -22.78
N GLY A 546 -22.36 13.63 -23.15
CA GLY A 546 -22.98 12.43 -22.59
C GLY A 546 -22.70 12.26 -21.09
N SER A 547 -23.42 11.32 -20.46
CA SER A 547 -23.33 11.04 -19.01
C SER A 547 -22.08 10.27 -18.58
N PHE A 548 -21.38 9.64 -19.54
CA PHE A 548 -20.13 8.90 -19.32
C PHE A 548 -18.96 9.74 -19.83
N VAL A 549 -18.09 10.18 -18.92
CA VAL A 549 -16.89 10.96 -19.21
C VAL A 549 -15.71 10.31 -18.52
N THR A 550 -14.76 9.81 -19.33
CA THR A 550 -13.42 9.46 -18.89
C THR A 550 -12.47 10.53 -19.38
N THR A 551 -11.63 11.04 -18.48
CA THR A 551 -10.60 12.02 -18.84
C THR A 551 -9.29 11.29 -19.13
N ILE A 552 -8.69 11.60 -20.28
CA ILE A 552 -7.39 11.04 -20.69
C ILE A 552 -6.45 12.20 -20.97
N GLY A 553 -5.29 12.22 -20.31
CA GLY A 553 -4.20 13.09 -20.75
C GLY A 553 -3.02 13.18 -19.82
N ALA A 554 -1.88 13.61 -20.37
CA ALA A 554 -0.64 13.81 -19.63
C ALA A 554 -0.69 15.06 -18.72
N THR A 555 0.05 14.99 -17.62
CA THR A 555 0.24 16.10 -16.65
C THR A 555 1.60 16.75 -16.80
N LYS A 556 1.71 18.04 -16.47
CA LYS A 556 2.99 18.76 -16.41
C LYS A 556 4.03 18.09 -15.51
N GLY A 557 5.31 18.18 -15.89
CA GLY A 557 6.43 17.99 -14.98
C GLY A 557 6.46 19.04 -13.87
N ALA A 558 6.96 18.70 -12.68
CA ALA A 558 7.20 19.66 -11.59
C ALA A 558 8.29 20.70 -11.95
N THR A 559 9.10 20.42 -12.97
CA THR A 559 10.15 21.32 -13.49
C THR A 559 9.78 21.78 -14.91
N THR A 560 10.05 23.05 -15.21
CA THR A 560 9.61 23.75 -16.44
C THR A 560 10.31 23.29 -17.74
N SER A 561 11.14 22.24 -17.72
CA SER A 561 11.96 21.80 -18.86
C SER A 561 11.68 20.40 -19.41
N VAL A 562 10.84 19.58 -18.76
CA VAL A 562 10.51 18.23 -19.28
C VAL A 562 9.03 18.19 -19.68
N THR A 563 8.79 17.96 -20.97
CA THR A 563 7.44 17.70 -21.48
C THR A 563 7.07 16.23 -21.26
N ASN A 564 6.19 15.98 -20.31
CA ASN A 564 5.71 14.63 -20.00
C ASN A 564 4.80 14.12 -21.12
N THR A 565 4.96 12.84 -21.49
CA THR A 565 4.19 12.22 -22.56
C THR A 565 3.39 11.02 -22.04
N LEU A 566 2.10 10.97 -22.37
CA LEU A 566 1.27 9.77 -22.24
C LEU A 566 1.00 9.22 -23.65
N THR A 567 1.55 8.04 -23.95
CA THR A 567 1.26 7.37 -25.23
C THR A 567 0.13 6.37 -25.03
N VAL A 568 -0.92 6.48 -25.83
CA VAL A 568 -2.12 5.64 -25.78
C VAL A 568 -2.27 4.89 -27.09
N GLY A 569 -2.54 3.58 -27.03
CA GLY A 569 -2.83 2.73 -28.17
C GLY A 569 -4.25 3.00 -28.69
N VAL A 570 -5.12 1.99 -28.59
CA VAL A 570 -6.51 2.07 -29.06
C VAL A 570 -7.44 2.40 -27.89
N ILE A 571 -8.35 3.36 -28.10
CA ILE A 571 -9.49 3.61 -27.21
C ILE A 571 -10.76 3.10 -27.88
N SER A 572 -11.60 2.37 -27.16
CA SER A 572 -12.87 1.83 -27.64
C SER A 572 -14.00 2.03 -26.64
N GLY A 573 -15.22 1.67 -27.03
CA GLY A 573 -16.42 1.75 -26.19
C GLY A 573 -17.49 2.66 -26.77
N THR A 574 -18.58 2.84 -26.05
CA THR A 574 -19.72 3.64 -26.55
C THR A 574 -19.71 5.09 -26.10
N ALA A 575 -18.79 5.47 -25.21
CA ALA A 575 -18.79 6.75 -24.50
C ALA A 575 -18.17 7.91 -25.29
N ASP A 576 -18.49 9.14 -24.85
CA ASP A 576 -17.73 10.33 -25.20
C ASP A 576 -16.34 10.28 -24.53
N VAL A 577 -15.33 10.87 -25.18
CA VAL A 577 -13.95 10.92 -24.67
C VAL A 577 -13.56 12.36 -24.41
N ASP A 578 -13.10 12.68 -23.20
CA ASP A 578 -12.50 13.96 -22.87
C ASP A 578 -10.98 13.85 -22.85
N ILE A 579 -10.33 14.50 -23.80
CA ILE A 579 -8.88 14.66 -23.82
C ILE A 579 -8.55 16.00 -23.17
N SER A 580 -8.03 15.96 -21.95
CA SER A 580 -7.69 17.14 -21.19
C SER A 580 -6.41 16.95 -20.37
N ASN A 581 -5.74 18.06 -20.03
CA ASN A 581 -4.64 18.00 -19.08
C ASN A 581 -5.21 18.11 -17.67
N ASN A 582 -4.82 17.18 -16.82
CA ASN A 582 -5.35 17.11 -15.47
C ASN A 582 -4.62 18.10 -14.53
N SER A 583 -5.36 18.82 -13.69
CA SER A 583 -4.80 19.68 -12.65
C SER A 583 -5.44 19.41 -11.30
N SER A 584 -4.64 19.05 -10.29
CA SER A 584 -5.06 19.27 -8.90
C SER A 584 -4.43 20.53 -8.26
N THR A 585 -3.37 21.13 -8.82
CA THR A 585 -2.83 22.45 -8.35
C THR A 585 -2.06 23.30 -9.38
N GLY A 586 -2.19 23.05 -10.68
CA GLY A 586 -1.57 23.92 -11.69
C GLY A 586 -1.55 23.29 -13.08
N GLY A 587 -2.21 23.94 -14.04
CA GLY A 587 -2.35 23.46 -15.41
C GLY A 587 -1.04 23.50 -16.21
N GLY A 588 -0.99 22.71 -17.29
CA GLY A 588 -0.10 22.94 -18.43
C GLY A 588 0.67 21.74 -19.01
N GLY A 589 0.91 21.76 -20.32
CA GLY A 589 2.14 21.26 -20.96
C GLY A 589 2.26 19.80 -21.46
N GLY A 590 1.65 18.80 -20.83
CA GLY A 590 1.86 17.39 -21.23
C GLY A 590 1.32 17.03 -22.63
N ILE A 591 1.98 16.10 -23.33
CA ILE A 591 1.56 15.58 -24.65
C ILE A 591 0.84 14.24 -24.47
N THR A 592 -0.36 14.13 -25.03
CA THR A 592 -1.02 12.83 -25.24
C THR A 592 -0.79 12.37 -26.67
N ILE A 593 -0.09 11.25 -26.86
CA ILE A 593 0.14 10.66 -28.19
C ILE A 593 -0.90 9.57 -28.42
N LEU A 594 -1.68 9.70 -29.49
CA LEU A 594 -2.66 8.69 -29.91
C LEU A 594 -2.01 7.78 -30.96
N ASN A 595 -1.48 6.64 -30.51
CA ASN A 595 -0.65 5.72 -31.28
C ASN A 595 -1.43 4.51 -31.84
N GLY A 596 -2.74 4.46 -31.66
CA GLY A 596 -3.64 3.49 -32.28
C GLY A 596 -4.90 4.16 -32.83
N ALA A 597 -5.52 3.54 -33.82
CA ALA A 597 -6.79 4.01 -34.39
C ALA A 597 -7.93 3.65 -33.45
N SER A 598 -8.50 4.66 -32.79
CA SER A 598 -9.57 4.47 -31.80
C SER A 598 -10.91 4.18 -32.46
N THR A 599 -11.78 3.43 -31.77
CA THR A 599 -13.07 2.92 -32.28
C THR A 599 -14.27 3.28 -31.43
N TYR A 600 -14.11 4.18 -30.45
CA TYR A 600 -15.25 4.64 -29.65
C TYR A 600 -16.28 5.39 -30.49
N THR A 601 -17.55 5.33 -30.08
CA THR A 601 -18.66 5.90 -30.87
C THR A 601 -19.09 7.31 -30.45
N GLY A 602 -18.71 7.77 -29.26
CA GLY A 602 -19.02 9.11 -28.78
C GLY A 602 -18.13 10.19 -29.40
N ASN A 603 -18.40 11.45 -29.04
CA ASN A 603 -17.59 12.58 -29.51
C ASN A 603 -16.30 12.73 -28.70
N THR A 604 -15.31 13.39 -29.30
CA THR A 604 -14.06 13.79 -28.66
C THR A 604 -14.17 15.23 -28.19
N THR A 605 -14.10 15.44 -26.89
CA THR A 605 -13.96 16.79 -26.32
C THR A 605 -12.50 17.08 -26.00
N ILE A 606 -12.06 18.32 -26.23
CA ILE A 606 -10.72 18.79 -25.90
C ILE A 606 -10.86 19.94 -24.91
N ASN A 607 -10.45 19.70 -23.66
CA ASN A 607 -10.58 20.67 -22.57
C ASN A 607 -9.22 21.01 -21.91
N THR A 608 -8.14 21.05 -22.69
CA THR A 608 -6.80 21.30 -22.16
C THR A 608 -6.53 22.79 -21.91
N ASN A 609 -5.73 23.09 -20.89
CA ASN A 609 -5.06 24.38 -20.74
C ASN A 609 -4.06 24.62 -21.88
N ALA A 610 -3.64 25.88 -22.06
CA ALA A 610 -2.57 26.23 -22.97
C ALA A 610 -1.30 25.40 -22.66
N PRO A 611 -0.52 24.98 -23.67
CA PRO A 611 0.77 24.36 -23.43
C PRO A 611 1.71 25.36 -22.76
N ASP A 612 2.48 24.92 -21.77
CA ASP A 612 3.42 25.81 -21.06
C ASP A 612 4.57 26.28 -21.95
N VAL A 613 4.97 25.40 -22.88
CA VAL A 613 5.94 25.72 -23.92
C VAL A 613 5.16 26.07 -25.18
N ALA A 614 5.30 27.31 -25.62
CA ALA A 614 4.65 27.78 -26.83
C ALA A 614 4.99 26.86 -28.02
N GLY A 615 3.98 26.44 -28.78
CA GLY A 615 4.14 25.56 -29.94
C GLY A 615 4.16 24.06 -29.64
N THR A 616 4.19 23.64 -28.38
CA THR A 616 4.09 22.23 -28.00
C THR A 616 2.63 21.74 -28.06
N ALA A 617 2.41 20.57 -28.64
CA ALA A 617 1.07 19.99 -28.75
C ALA A 617 0.51 19.53 -27.40
N ASN A 618 -0.79 19.61 -27.19
CA ASN A 618 -1.44 18.85 -26.10
C ASN A 618 -1.77 17.43 -26.56
N ILE A 619 -2.10 17.29 -27.84
CA ILE A 619 -2.48 16.03 -28.47
C ILE A 619 -1.68 15.88 -29.74
N LYS A 620 -1.07 14.71 -29.94
CA LYS A 620 -0.28 14.40 -31.12
C LYS A 620 -0.74 13.08 -31.73
N LEU A 621 -0.95 13.05 -33.05
CA LEU A 621 -1.34 11.82 -33.72
C LEU A 621 -0.11 10.94 -34.00
N GLY A 622 -0.15 9.69 -33.54
CA GLY A 622 0.83 8.66 -33.86
C GLY A 622 0.48 7.89 -35.14
N VAL A 623 -0.81 7.76 -35.46
CA VAL A 623 -1.33 7.07 -36.64
C VAL A 623 -2.37 7.89 -37.38
N THR A 624 -2.61 7.55 -38.66
CA THR A 624 -3.73 8.11 -39.43
C THR A 624 -5.05 7.65 -38.83
N ASN A 625 -6.02 8.57 -38.71
CA ASN A 625 -7.29 8.33 -38.05
C ASN A 625 -7.15 7.76 -36.64
N ALA A 626 -6.21 8.32 -35.88
CA ALA A 626 -6.02 8.01 -34.47
C ALA A 626 -7.30 8.31 -33.64
N LEU A 627 -8.00 9.40 -33.96
CA LEU A 627 -9.37 9.63 -33.52
C LEU A 627 -10.37 8.90 -34.45
N PRO A 628 -11.53 8.42 -33.95
CA PRO A 628 -12.52 7.78 -34.79
C PRO A 628 -13.01 8.72 -35.91
N SER A 629 -13.16 8.21 -37.13
CA SER A 629 -13.59 9.03 -38.28
C SER A 629 -14.99 9.64 -38.13
N THR A 630 -15.81 9.05 -37.27
CA THR A 630 -17.18 9.48 -36.96
C THR A 630 -17.27 10.41 -35.76
N THR A 631 -16.15 10.70 -35.08
CA THR A 631 -16.17 11.56 -33.88
C THR A 631 -16.35 13.02 -34.25
N GLY A 632 -17.21 13.74 -33.53
CA GLY A 632 -17.13 15.20 -33.47
C GLY A 632 -15.96 15.62 -32.60
N VAL A 633 -15.17 16.62 -33.02
CA VAL A 633 -14.14 17.24 -32.17
C VAL A 633 -14.65 18.57 -31.65
N ILE A 634 -14.81 18.66 -30.33
CA ILE A 634 -15.45 19.81 -29.66
C ILE A 634 -14.51 20.37 -28.60
N VAL A 635 -14.14 21.65 -28.69
CA VAL A 635 -13.27 22.29 -27.71
C VAL A 635 -14.08 23.05 -26.67
N GLY A 636 -13.67 23.12 -25.41
CA GLY A 636 -14.29 24.08 -24.46
C GLY A 636 -15.65 23.66 -23.89
N THR A 637 -15.92 22.35 -23.77
CA THR A 637 -17.11 21.84 -23.08
C THR A 637 -17.04 21.98 -21.55
N ARG A 638 -15.85 22.18 -20.98
CA ARG A 638 -15.60 22.40 -19.54
C ARG A 638 -14.98 23.78 -19.29
N THR A 639 -15.01 24.25 -18.05
CA THR A 639 -14.34 25.51 -17.65
C THR A 639 -12.81 25.35 -17.66
N GLY A 640 -12.08 26.48 -17.69
CA GLY A 640 -10.61 26.47 -17.57
C GLY A 640 -9.85 26.17 -18.86
N VAL A 641 -10.51 25.99 -20.00
CA VAL A 641 -9.82 25.73 -21.28
C VAL A 641 -8.93 26.93 -21.67
N GLY A 642 -7.73 26.60 -22.17
CA GLY A 642 -6.75 27.56 -22.68
C GLY A 642 -6.73 27.59 -24.21
N THR A 643 -5.54 27.48 -24.80
CA THR A 643 -5.34 27.37 -26.26
C THR A 643 -4.83 25.98 -26.63
N PRO A 644 -5.71 24.96 -26.67
CA PRO A 644 -5.33 23.60 -27.02
C PRO A 644 -4.65 23.52 -28.39
N ILE A 645 -3.66 22.64 -28.53
CA ILE A 645 -3.02 22.31 -29.80
C ILE A 645 -3.18 20.82 -30.10
N LEU A 646 -3.79 20.52 -31.26
CA LEU A 646 -3.81 19.20 -31.89
C LEU A 646 -2.81 19.18 -33.05
N ASP A 647 -1.74 18.40 -32.89
CA ASP A 647 -0.74 18.18 -33.94
C ASP A 647 -1.06 16.90 -34.72
N MET A 648 -1.36 17.06 -36.01
CA MET A 648 -1.60 15.97 -36.96
C MET A 648 -0.33 15.18 -37.28
N ASN A 649 0.85 15.76 -37.07
CA ASN A 649 2.14 15.05 -37.11
C ASN A 649 2.36 14.19 -38.37
N GLY A 650 2.01 14.73 -39.54
CA GLY A 650 2.16 14.05 -40.82
C GLY A 650 1.18 12.89 -41.03
N LYS A 651 0.08 12.85 -40.25
CA LYS A 651 -0.97 11.84 -40.34
C LYS A 651 -2.26 12.46 -40.83
N ASN A 652 -3.03 11.69 -41.59
CA ASN A 652 -4.37 12.13 -42.00
C ASN A 652 -5.35 11.90 -40.85
N GLN A 653 -6.36 12.76 -40.75
CA GLN A 653 -7.41 12.61 -39.76
C GLN A 653 -8.75 12.96 -40.39
N GLN A 654 -9.70 12.03 -40.30
CA GLN A 654 -11.10 12.27 -40.58
C GLN A 654 -11.86 12.50 -39.27
N VAL A 655 -12.78 13.46 -39.27
CA VAL A 655 -13.71 13.72 -38.16
C VAL A 655 -15.10 13.95 -38.74
N ALA A 656 -16.14 13.78 -37.93
CA ALA A 656 -17.49 14.12 -38.34
C ALA A 656 -17.67 15.63 -38.50
N TYR A 657 -17.21 16.41 -37.51
CA TYR A 657 -17.30 17.87 -37.50
C TYR A 657 -16.29 18.47 -36.49
N LEU A 658 -16.03 19.77 -36.64
CA LEU A 658 -15.30 20.59 -35.67
C LEU A 658 -16.27 21.59 -35.06
N ALA A 659 -16.21 21.81 -33.75
CA ALA A 659 -17.12 22.75 -33.10
C ALA A 659 -16.54 23.36 -31.81
N ASP A 660 -17.15 24.47 -31.42
CA ASP A 660 -16.88 25.13 -30.16
C ASP A 660 -17.95 24.76 -29.12
N GLY A 661 -17.49 24.40 -27.93
CA GLY A 661 -18.31 24.26 -26.74
C GLY A 661 -18.57 25.60 -26.05
N ALA A 662 -19.36 25.57 -24.97
CA ALA A 662 -19.87 26.76 -24.30
C ALA A 662 -18.78 27.69 -23.71
N ASN A 663 -17.56 27.20 -23.48
CA ASN A 663 -16.49 27.94 -22.79
C ASN A 663 -15.39 28.45 -23.74
N VAL A 664 -15.58 28.33 -25.05
CA VAL A 664 -14.64 28.83 -26.05
C VAL A 664 -14.77 30.35 -26.18
N THR A 665 -13.65 31.03 -26.36
CA THR A 665 -13.61 32.45 -26.69
C THR A 665 -12.62 32.70 -27.83
N ILE A 666 -12.65 33.89 -28.43
CA ILE A 666 -11.72 34.28 -29.49
C ILE A 666 -10.23 34.27 -29.08
N ALA A 667 -9.94 34.17 -27.79
CA ALA A 667 -8.57 34.05 -27.25
C ALA A 667 -8.24 32.63 -26.75
N LYS A 668 -9.22 31.73 -26.72
CA LYS A 668 -9.14 30.39 -26.13
C LYS A 668 -9.83 29.40 -27.05
N PHE A 669 -9.12 28.97 -28.08
CA PHE A 669 -9.62 28.12 -29.15
C PHE A 669 -8.63 26.99 -29.47
N LEU A 670 -9.11 25.96 -30.17
CA LEU A 670 -8.27 24.87 -30.66
C LEU A 670 -7.43 25.30 -31.87
N THR A 671 -6.13 25.07 -31.80
CA THR A 671 -5.25 25.11 -32.97
C THR A 671 -5.04 23.69 -33.49
N ILE A 672 -5.37 23.46 -34.76
CA ILE A 672 -5.01 22.23 -35.46
C ILE A 672 -3.79 22.55 -36.34
N THR A 673 -2.71 21.81 -36.15
CA THR A 673 -1.44 22.03 -36.86
C THR A 673 -0.88 20.74 -37.44
N ASN A 674 0.09 20.85 -38.32
CA ASN A 674 0.93 19.74 -38.75
C ASN A 674 2.41 20.10 -38.57
N ALA A 675 3.01 19.66 -37.47
CA ALA A 675 4.41 19.91 -37.17
C ALA A 675 5.36 18.86 -37.77
N ALA A 676 4.92 18.00 -38.68
CA ALA A 676 5.80 17.11 -39.43
C ALA A 676 6.33 17.76 -40.71
N ASN A 677 7.25 17.07 -41.40
CA ASN A 677 7.72 17.45 -42.74
C ASN A 677 6.79 16.97 -43.87
N SER A 678 5.97 15.96 -43.59
CA SER A 678 5.03 15.37 -44.54
C SER A 678 3.68 16.09 -44.43
N GLY A 679 2.99 16.29 -45.56
CA GLY A 679 1.65 16.88 -45.58
C GLY A 679 0.62 16.01 -44.85
N SER A 680 -0.42 16.64 -44.31
CA SER A 680 -1.55 15.98 -43.63
C SER A 680 -2.87 16.41 -44.24
N VAL A 681 -3.84 15.50 -44.30
CA VAL A 681 -5.22 15.78 -44.76
C VAL A 681 -6.18 15.73 -43.58
N LEU A 682 -6.83 16.86 -43.29
CA LEU A 682 -7.94 16.97 -42.34
C LEU A 682 -9.26 16.87 -43.11
N THR A 683 -9.95 15.73 -42.97
CA THR A 683 -11.25 15.52 -43.61
C THR A 683 -12.38 15.75 -42.62
N ILE A 684 -13.30 16.66 -42.94
CA ILE A 684 -14.52 16.92 -42.19
C ILE A 684 -15.66 16.30 -42.98
N GLY A 685 -16.15 15.13 -42.54
CA GLY A 685 -16.92 14.21 -43.37
C GLY A 685 -18.26 13.74 -42.81
N GLY A 686 -18.73 14.31 -41.70
CA GLY A 686 -19.91 13.82 -40.99
C GLY A 686 -21.25 14.15 -41.66
N SER A 687 -22.31 13.55 -41.11
CA SER A 687 -23.71 13.86 -41.46
C SER A 687 -24.38 14.83 -40.48
N VAL A 688 -23.70 15.18 -39.39
CA VAL A 688 -24.18 16.11 -38.37
C VAL A 688 -23.58 17.49 -38.61
N THR A 689 -24.43 18.49 -38.74
CA THR A 689 -24.03 19.90 -38.73
C THR A 689 -23.86 20.34 -37.27
N PRO A 690 -22.68 20.83 -36.86
CA PRO A 690 -22.50 21.34 -35.50
C PRO A 690 -23.36 22.58 -35.28
N GLY A 691 -23.88 22.72 -34.05
CA GLY A 691 -24.70 23.86 -33.65
C GLY A 691 -23.95 25.19 -33.55
N THR A 692 -22.63 25.12 -33.36
CA THR A 692 -21.73 26.27 -33.27
C THR A 692 -20.66 26.21 -34.35
N ALA A 693 -20.17 27.37 -34.77
CA ALA A 693 -19.02 27.46 -35.65
C ALA A 693 -17.73 27.07 -34.90
N PHE A 694 -16.73 26.62 -35.64
CA PHE A 694 -15.39 26.39 -35.11
C PHE A 694 -14.58 27.69 -35.19
N SER A 695 -14.34 28.35 -34.05
CA SER A 695 -13.49 29.56 -33.99
C SER A 695 -11.99 29.26 -33.97
N GLY A 696 -11.63 27.97 -33.90
CA GLY A 696 -10.26 27.52 -33.91
C GLY A 696 -9.50 27.77 -35.21
N LYS A 697 -8.17 27.73 -35.11
CA LYS A 697 -7.24 27.99 -36.21
C LYS A 697 -6.71 26.68 -36.79
N ILE A 698 -6.73 26.55 -38.11
CA ILE A 698 -5.97 25.50 -38.82
C ILE A 698 -4.71 26.16 -39.40
N THR A 699 -3.54 25.55 -39.21
CA THR A 699 -2.26 26.12 -39.64
C THR A 699 -1.28 25.05 -40.08
N ASP A 700 -0.36 25.40 -40.97
CA ASP A 700 0.85 24.60 -41.15
C ASP A 700 1.73 24.73 -39.90
N GLY A 701 2.52 23.70 -39.63
CA GLY A 701 3.53 23.73 -38.58
C GLY A 701 4.86 24.28 -39.07
N THR A 702 5.85 24.29 -38.17
CA THR A 702 7.17 24.91 -38.43
C THR A 702 8.08 24.08 -39.34
N ASN A 703 7.74 22.82 -39.59
CA ASN A 703 8.65 21.85 -40.20
C ASN A 703 8.37 21.58 -41.69
N GLY A 704 7.57 22.43 -42.34
CA GLY A 704 7.34 22.41 -43.79
C GLY A 704 6.21 21.50 -44.27
N GLY A 705 5.65 20.63 -43.42
CA GLY A 705 4.46 19.85 -43.74
C GLY A 705 3.21 20.72 -43.74
N THR A 706 2.43 20.65 -44.82
CA THR A 706 1.20 21.43 -44.98
C THR A 706 -0.01 20.71 -44.37
N VAL A 707 -1.08 21.46 -44.09
CA VAL A 707 -2.43 20.91 -43.84
C VAL A 707 -3.31 21.16 -45.06
N GLN A 708 -3.87 20.09 -45.63
CA GLN A 708 -4.97 20.15 -46.58
C GLN A 708 -6.29 19.94 -45.84
N VAL A 709 -7.30 20.78 -46.12
CA VAL A 709 -8.65 20.60 -45.57
C VAL A 709 -9.56 20.01 -46.65
N VAL A 710 -10.28 18.95 -46.30
CA VAL A 710 -11.29 18.33 -47.18
C VAL A 710 -12.65 18.42 -46.49
N LYS A 711 -13.60 19.11 -47.10
CA LYS A 711 -15.02 19.00 -46.74
C LYS A 711 -15.66 17.87 -47.56
N ALA A 712 -16.13 16.87 -46.84
CA ALA A 712 -16.87 15.73 -47.35
C ALA A 712 -18.16 15.53 -46.53
N GLY A 713 -18.97 14.54 -46.88
CA GLY A 713 -20.24 14.28 -46.18
C GLY A 713 -21.30 15.37 -46.41
N SER A 714 -22.51 15.12 -45.95
CA SER A 714 -23.69 15.96 -46.21
C SER A 714 -23.82 17.18 -45.30
N SER A 715 -23.08 17.24 -44.19
CA SER A 715 -23.22 18.30 -43.19
C SER A 715 -22.77 19.68 -43.69
N SER A 716 -23.17 20.72 -42.95
CA SER A 716 -22.55 22.04 -43.03
C SER A 716 -21.45 22.17 -41.97
N GLN A 717 -20.33 22.81 -42.30
CA GLN A 717 -19.26 23.15 -41.35
C GLN A 717 -18.93 24.64 -41.50
N THR A 718 -19.00 25.40 -40.40
CA THR A 718 -18.56 26.79 -40.38
C THR A 718 -17.17 26.91 -39.75
N LEU A 719 -16.24 27.56 -40.45
CA LEU A 719 -14.90 27.88 -39.96
C LEU A 719 -14.80 29.39 -39.70
N SER A 720 -14.78 29.78 -38.43
CA SER A 720 -14.76 31.20 -38.00
C SER A 720 -13.40 31.67 -37.51
N GLY A 721 -12.42 30.77 -37.36
CA GLY A 721 -11.05 31.14 -37.03
C GLY A 721 -10.25 31.63 -38.24
N ALA A 722 -9.28 32.50 -37.98
CA ALA A 722 -8.33 32.98 -38.99
C ALA A 722 -7.23 31.93 -39.23
N SER A 723 -7.43 31.08 -40.25
CA SER A 723 -6.55 29.97 -40.60
C SER A 723 -5.38 30.40 -41.50
N THR A 724 -4.27 29.66 -41.45
CA THR A 724 -3.04 29.96 -42.20
C THR A 724 -2.41 28.73 -42.86
N TYR A 725 -3.14 27.63 -43.03
CA TYR A 725 -2.65 26.48 -43.76
C TYR A 725 -2.52 26.77 -45.26
N SER A 726 -1.51 26.21 -45.90
CA SER A 726 -1.21 26.44 -47.32
C SER A 726 -1.54 25.25 -48.22
N GLY A 727 -1.87 24.08 -47.66
CA GLY A 727 -2.16 22.85 -48.42
C GLY A 727 -3.47 22.88 -49.23
N GLY A 728 -4.26 23.94 -49.11
CA GLY A 728 -5.50 24.15 -49.84
C GLY A 728 -6.74 23.46 -49.24
N THR A 729 -7.89 23.79 -49.81
CA THR A 729 -9.21 23.30 -49.37
C THR A 729 -9.92 22.60 -50.53
N SER A 730 -10.43 21.39 -50.31
CA SER A 730 -11.27 20.67 -51.28
C SER A 730 -12.67 20.44 -50.73
N ILE A 731 -13.70 20.76 -51.51
CA ILE A 731 -15.10 20.58 -51.13
C ILE A 731 -15.73 19.57 -52.10
N THR A 732 -15.96 18.37 -51.58
CA THR A 732 -16.50 17.24 -52.35
C THR A 732 -17.99 17.04 -52.11
N ALA A 733 -18.50 17.38 -50.93
CA ALA A 733 -19.92 17.29 -50.56
C ALA A 733 -20.27 18.22 -49.38
N GLY A 734 -21.58 18.44 -49.17
CA GLY A 734 -22.11 19.27 -48.07
C GLY A 734 -21.77 20.75 -48.25
N THR A 735 -21.79 21.52 -47.16
CA THR A 735 -21.51 22.97 -47.19
C THR A 735 -20.31 23.31 -46.32
N LEU A 736 -19.36 24.08 -46.84
CA LEU A 736 -18.29 24.71 -46.04
C LEU A 736 -18.54 26.22 -46.02
N VAL A 737 -18.77 26.77 -44.82
CA VAL A 737 -19.12 28.18 -44.61
C VAL A 737 -17.93 28.95 -44.04
N ALA A 738 -17.61 30.09 -44.63
CA ALA A 738 -16.66 31.05 -44.06
C ALA A 738 -17.33 31.85 -42.95
N GLY A 739 -16.73 31.82 -41.75
CA GLY A 739 -17.02 32.74 -40.66
C GLY A 739 -15.94 33.81 -40.47
N ASN A 740 -14.94 33.86 -41.35
CA ASN A 740 -13.79 34.76 -41.29
C ASN A 740 -13.21 34.98 -42.70
N VAL A 741 -12.57 36.13 -42.92
CA VAL A 741 -11.88 36.45 -44.19
C VAL A 741 -10.73 35.49 -44.51
N ALA A 742 -10.10 34.91 -43.47
CA ALA A 742 -9.01 33.94 -43.58
C ALA A 742 -9.45 32.50 -43.20
N ALA A 743 -10.76 32.20 -43.26
CA ALA A 743 -11.30 30.90 -42.86
C ALA A 743 -10.64 29.71 -43.60
N PHE A 744 -10.26 29.91 -44.87
CA PHE A 744 -9.78 28.85 -45.75
C PHE A 744 -8.26 28.83 -45.98
N GLY A 745 -7.50 29.46 -45.07
CA GLY A 745 -6.04 29.48 -45.16
C GLY A 745 -5.53 30.33 -46.32
N THR A 746 -4.32 30.03 -46.79
CA THR A 746 -3.67 30.73 -47.91
C THR A 746 -3.66 29.91 -49.21
N GLY A 747 -3.91 28.60 -49.12
CA GLY A 747 -3.99 27.71 -50.28
C GLY A 747 -5.24 27.92 -51.13
N ALA A 748 -5.25 27.34 -52.33
CA ALA A 748 -6.42 27.40 -53.22
C ALA A 748 -7.61 26.60 -52.68
N VAL A 749 -8.84 27.00 -53.04
CA VAL A 749 -10.07 26.29 -52.73
C VAL A 749 -10.61 25.63 -54.00
N SER A 750 -10.86 24.33 -53.99
CA SER A 750 -11.48 23.59 -55.08
C SER A 750 -12.84 23.04 -54.68
N VAL A 751 -13.86 23.24 -55.52
CA VAL A 751 -15.23 22.75 -55.28
C VAL A 751 -15.58 21.75 -56.38
N ALA A 752 -15.85 20.50 -56.00
CA ALA A 752 -16.16 19.40 -56.92
C ALA A 752 -17.62 18.94 -56.86
N GLY A 753 -18.29 19.01 -55.71
CA GLY A 753 -19.66 18.48 -55.57
C GLY A 753 -20.51 19.04 -54.41
N GLY A 754 -19.98 19.97 -53.60
CA GLY A 754 -20.69 20.60 -52.48
C GLY A 754 -20.94 22.10 -52.68
N THR A 755 -21.16 22.82 -51.58
CA THR A 755 -21.31 24.27 -51.54
C THR A 755 -20.16 24.92 -50.80
N LEU A 756 -19.47 25.85 -51.44
CA LEU A 756 -18.64 26.85 -50.77
C LEU A 756 -19.51 28.05 -50.44
N ASP A 757 -19.70 28.37 -49.18
CA ASP A 757 -20.44 29.55 -48.75
C ASP A 757 -19.47 30.57 -48.14
N LEU A 758 -19.38 31.76 -48.75
CA LEU A 758 -18.47 32.81 -48.28
C LEU A 758 -18.99 33.54 -47.04
N GLY A 759 -20.22 33.28 -46.58
CA GLY A 759 -20.78 33.90 -45.36
C GLY A 759 -20.82 35.43 -45.38
N GLY A 760 -20.68 36.06 -46.55
CA GLY A 760 -20.53 37.52 -46.71
C GLY A 760 -19.12 38.06 -46.47
N PHE A 761 -18.12 37.21 -46.25
CA PHE A 761 -16.73 37.60 -46.03
C PHE A 761 -15.94 37.74 -47.34
N ASN A 762 -15.00 38.69 -47.35
CA ASN A 762 -14.06 38.86 -48.45
C ASN A 762 -12.91 37.85 -48.38
N VAL A 763 -13.17 36.65 -48.89
CA VAL A 763 -12.18 35.57 -49.01
C VAL A 763 -11.30 35.80 -50.24
N ALA A 764 -9.98 35.87 -50.01
CA ALA A 764 -8.99 36.18 -51.05
C ALA A 764 -8.43 34.95 -51.79
N ASN A 765 -8.73 33.74 -51.32
CA ASN A 765 -8.23 32.49 -51.91
C ASN A 765 -8.59 32.39 -53.40
N ALA A 766 -7.70 31.80 -54.19
CA ALA A 766 -8.06 31.35 -55.53
C ALA A 766 -9.09 30.21 -55.43
N VAL A 767 -10.23 30.35 -56.10
CA VAL A 767 -11.31 29.35 -56.08
C VAL A 767 -11.43 28.70 -57.46
N THR A 768 -11.40 27.37 -57.50
CA THR A 768 -11.63 26.57 -58.70
C THR A 768 -12.92 25.77 -58.54
N MET A 769 -13.92 26.06 -59.37
CA MET A 769 -15.20 25.38 -59.38
C MET A 769 -15.21 24.30 -60.47
N ASN A 770 -14.99 23.05 -60.07
CA ASN A 770 -15.07 21.85 -60.91
C ASN A 770 -16.48 21.22 -60.89
N GLY A 771 -17.31 21.64 -59.94
CA GLY A 771 -18.73 21.31 -59.78
C GLY A 771 -19.31 22.01 -58.54
N GLY A 772 -20.58 21.72 -58.19
CA GLY A 772 -21.21 22.25 -56.98
C GLY A 772 -21.65 23.72 -57.06
N SER A 773 -21.66 24.41 -55.92
CA SER A 773 -22.22 25.75 -55.75
C SER A 773 -21.29 26.71 -54.99
N LEU A 774 -21.32 27.99 -55.37
CA LEU A 774 -20.72 29.09 -54.63
C LEU A 774 -21.82 30.03 -54.11
N ALA A 775 -21.98 30.09 -52.79
CA ALA A 775 -22.94 30.95 -52.11
C ALA A 775 -22.28 32.22 -51.56
N ASN A 776 -23.06 33.30 -51.46
CA ASN A 776 -22.61 34.62 -51.02
C ASN A 776 -21.43 35.18 -51.84
N ALA A 777 -21.40 34.88 -53.14
CA ALA A 777 -20.33 35.23 -54.08
C ALA A 777 -20.08 36.74 -54.25
N ALA A 778 -21.02 37.59 -53.81
CA ALA A 778 -20.90 39.05 -53.85
C ALA A 778 -19.68 39.60 -53.10
N ALA A 779 -19.24 38.86 -52.07
CA ALA A 779 -18.12 39.23 -51.23
C ALA A 779 -16.76 38.76 -51.79
N PHE A 780 -16.72 37.95 -52.86
CA PHE A 780 -15.49 37.37 -53.38
C PHE A 780 -14.58 38.40 -54.06
N SER A 781 -13.29 38.39 -53.74
CA SER A 781 -12.28 39.23 -54.42
C SER A 781 -11.05 38.47 -54.95
N GLY A 782 -10.99 37.15 -54.77
CA GLY A 782 -9.93 36.30 -55.30
C GLY A 782 -10.07 36.00 -56.80
N ALA A 783 -9.19 35.14 -57.32
CA ALA A 783 -9.32 34.60 -58.68
C ALA A 783 -10.35 33.45 -58.71
N LEU A 784 -11.35 33.51 -59.60
CA LEU A 784 -12.30 32.40 -59.83
C LEU A 784 -12.00 31.70 -61.16
N ALA A 785 -11.73 30.40 -61.12
CA ALA A 785 -11.70 29.51 -62.28
C ALA A 785 -12.94 28.61 -62.29
N ILE A 786 -13.57 28.41 -63.45
CA ILE A 786 -14.75 27.55 -63.62
C ILE A 786 -14.43 26.47 -64.66
N GLY A 787 -14.33 25.22 -64.22
CA GLY A 787 -14.03 24.06 -65.05
C GLY A 787 -15.24 23.20 -65.45
N GLY A 788 -16.43 23.47 -64.88
CA GLY A 788 -17.65 22.68 -65.09
C GLY A 788 -18.95 23.49 -64.95
N GLN A 789 -20.11 22.82 -64.89
CA GLN A 789 -21.40 23.47 -64.61
C GLN A 789 -21.48 23.88 -63.13
N VAL A 790 -21.70 25.16 -62.86
CA VAL A 790 -21.61 25.75 -61.51
C VAL A 790 -22.83 26.63 -61.23
N ALA A 791 -23.37 26.54 -60.02
CA ALA A 791 -24.40 27.45 -59.52
C ALA A 791 -23.78 28.57 -58.67
N LEU A 792 -24.00 29.83 -59.08
CA LEU A 792 -23.63 31.02 -58.31
C LEU A 792 -24.90 31.62 -57.68
N THR A 793 -24.96 31.71 -56.35
CA THR A 793 -26.14 32.22 -55.63
C THR A 793 -25.79 33.44 -54.78
N GLY A 794 -26.53 34.55 -54.97
CA GLY A 794 -26.33 35.82 -54.25
C GLY A 794 -27.35 36.91 -54.66
N THR A 795 -27.32 38.09 -54.02
CA THR A 795 -28.20 39.22 -54.36
C THR A 795 -27.77 39.92 -55.66
N THR A 796 -28.73 40.47 -56.40
CA THR A 796 -28.61 40.98 -57.79
C THR A 796 -27.56 42.07 -58.02
N ALA A 797 -27.07 42.77 -56.98
CA ALA A 797 -26.01 43.77 -57.10
C ALA A 797 -24.60 43.18 -57.37
N ALA A 798 -24.43 41.87 -57.14
CA ALA A 798 -23.13 41.18 -57.09
C ALA A 798 -22.47 40.95 -58.46
N PHE A 799 -23.26 40.75 -59.52
CA PHE A 799 -22.73 40.34 -60.84
C PHE A 799 -22.25 41.51 -61.70
N LYS A 800 -22.46 42.76 -61.27
CA LYS A 800 -22.07 43.97 -62.02
C LYS A 800 -20.56 44.25 -62.08
N LYS A 801 -19.74 43.55 -61.28
CA LYS A 801 -18.28 43.81 -61.14
C LYS A 801 -17.36 42.79 -61.84
N TRP A 802 -17.90 41.75 -62.45
CA TRP A 802 -17.11 40.64 -63.00
C TRP A 802 -16.71 40.97 -64.45
N ARG A 803 -15.41 41.12 -64.71
CA ARG A 803 -14.86 41.16 -66.07
C ARG A 803 -14.23 39.80 -66.38
N VAL A 804 -14.61 39.19 -67.50
CA VAL A 804 -13.91 38.00 -68.01
C VAL A 804 -12.55 38.45 -68.51
N LEU A 805 -11.47 37.97 -67.89
CA LEU A 805 -10.11 38.45 -68.19
C LEU A 805 -9.45 37.62 -69.30
N GLU A 806 -9.68 36.31 -69.36
CA GLU A 806 -9.26 35.41 -70.45
C GLU A 806 -10.22 34.22 -70.57
N SER A 807 -10.56 33.78 -71.78
CA SER A 807 -11.26 32.50 -72.02
C SER A 807 -10.31 31.50 -72.67
N GLN A 808 -10.13 30.35 -72.03
CA GLN A 808 -9.42 29.21 -72.61
C GLN A 808 -10.49 28.20 -73.07
N GLY A 809 -11.12 28.47 -74.22
CA GLY A 809 -12.14 27.61 -74.83
C GLY A 809 -13.60 28.06 -74.64
N ALA A 810 -14.53 27.34 -75.30
CA ALA A 810 -15.95 27.66 -75.50
C ALA A 810 -16.82 27.64 -74.22
N ALA A 811 -16.49 28.44 -73.22
CA ALA A 811 -17.29 28.59 -72.01
C ALA A 811 -18.54 29.46 -72.28
N LYS A 812 -19.72 28.81 -72.39
CA LYS A 812 -21.01 29.50 -72.55
C LYS A 812 -21.55 29.94 -71.18
N ILE A 813 -21.46 31.23 -70.86
CA ILE A 813 -22.09 31.82 -69.66
C ILE A 813 -23.57 32.05 -69.95
N LYS A 814 -24.47 31.22 -69.38
CA LYS A 814 -25.92 31.39 -69.54
C LYS A 814 -26.49 32.27 -68.42
N LEU A 815 -26.59 33.57 -68.66
CA LEU A 815 -27.32 34.50 -67.80
C LEU A 815 -28.83 34.32 -68.03
N THR A 816 -29.60 33.96 -67.00
CA THR A 816 -31.04 33.76 -67.13
C THR A 816 -31.77 35.09 -66.86
N ARG A 817 -32.72 35.47 -67.73
CA ARG A 817 -33.49 36.75 -67.69
C ARG A 817 -34.11 37.16 -66.34
N LYS A 818 -34.21 36.24 -65.38
CA LYS A 818 -34.78 36.50 -64.04
C LYS A 818 -33.88 37.41 -63.16
N LEU A 819 -32.65 37.70 -63.58
CA LEU A 819 -31.59 38.33 -62.77
C LEU A 819 -31.20 39.76 -63.20
N LEU A 820 -31.73 40.28 -64.32
CA LEU A 820 -31.39 41.60 -64.85
C LEU A 820 -32.65 42.34 -65.31
N ALA A 821 -32.69 43.67 -65.16
CA ALA A 821 -33.69 44.49 -65.84
C ALA A 821 -33.50 44.32 -67.37
N LYS A 822 -34.60 44.37 -68.14
CA LYS A 822 -34.60 44.14 -69.60
C LYS A 822 -33.50 44.92 -70.33
N ASP A 823 -33.28 46.16 -69.90
CA ASP A 823 -32.37 47.13 -70.49
C ASP A 823 -30.88 46.84 -70.19
N GLU A 824 -30.59 46.05 -69.16
CA GLU A 824 -29.22 45.62 -68.81
C GLU A 824 -28.85 44.30 -69.50
N TYR A 825 -29.81 43.42 -69.76
CA TYR A 825 -29.58 42.17 -70.51
C TYR A 825 -29.13 42.44 -71.94
N GLU A 826 -29.73 43.44 -72.61
CA GLU A 826 -29.38 43.82 -73.98
C GLU A 826 -28.00 44.51 -74.06
N ARG A 827 -27.52 45.14 -72.98
CA ARG A 827 -26.22 45.85 -72.96
C ARG A 827 -25.01 44.93 -72.72
N TYR A 828 -25.22 43.75 -72.14
CA TYR A 828 -24.17 42.77 -71.84
C TYR A 828 -24.32 41.46 -72.65
N GLY A 829 -25.47 41.24 -73.29
CA GLY A 829 -25.77 40.03 -74.06
C GLY A 829 -25.10 39.95 -75.43
N GLU A 830 -24.37 40.99 -75.87
CA GLU A 830 -23.78 41.06 -77.21
C GLU A 830 -22.26 40.79 -77.26
N VAL A 831 -21.62 40.51 -76.13
CA VAL A 831 -20.21 40.13 -76.09
C VAL A 831 -20.07 38.82 -75.33
N ILE A 832 -20.32 37.68 -76.00
CA ILE A 832 -19.73 36.34 -75.79
C ILE A 832 -20.42 35.41 -76.82
N GLY A 833 -19.69 35.01 -77.85
CA GLY A 833 -20.05 33.93 -78.79
C GLY A 833 -19.41 32.61 -78.38
#